data_AF-A0A7W0D905-F1
#
_entry.id   AF-A0A7W0D905-F1
#
_cell.length_a   1.000
_cell.length_b   1.000
_cell.length_c   1.000
_cell.angle_alpha   90.00
_cell.angle_beta   90.00
_cell.angle_gamma   90.00
#
_symmetry.space_group_name_H-M   'P 1'
#
loop_
_entity.id
_entity.type
_entity.pdbx_description
1 polymer ?
#
loop_
_entity_poly.entity_id
_entity_poly.type
_entity_poly.pdbx_seq_one_letter_code
_entity_poly.pdbx_strand_id
1 'polypeptide(L)'
;MTAEDKTKITVDIYGNQYKLKADTSTNYMKRVAEYVNDQMFRIAKGYPRLDSQRIAVLAAVNMADECFRMNEIMEELSAAQKEQEATKAAYEKVNVTYNQLKHDYDKQQTFLNEQKGKLDQAQAQKEQLQQEVQKGKQEQELVKQQLLQQQAQVKQQQEQAKQQQDQAKQQQDHAKQQQDQAKQAHEQTKQQLEQEKKQVAQTRQLLDQEKQQHLQAKKQIEQGKQQQEQLRQQLQQVRKEQDQAKQIHEQIKQQLEQEKKQRTQDQQLLEQEKQQHLQVVKQLEQGKQEQEQEHDQLIQQLQQVKEEQVKAKQLNEQNTQRLTEQLEQEKKQVTEAQQLLEQEKQQLLDLQQQLKQNKQAQEQMEQQLQQAGQQHEEATAIQEQLKQQLEQEQQQHLQAKKQIEQGKQQIEQGKEQQELLKQQLQQAKQQQLEMQQQLEQNKQIQEQLKQQLQQSSQQNEKVTLIQEQIKQQLEQENQQYLLAKQQIEQGKQEQEQLKEQLQQIQHEKLQLQQELEEEKSQTTKVEQKFEQEKEGLVQQYMQEKADFVADFQNQQTNIVQQYEGQKSTIIQHYQAQIKTIIQQQQQERALLNTYLEEEKERLQEQYNNDKEVMLNQSLNDDALEKELQQIKKEYSELREEYAKLQTEYNEWIELAETDSPAR
;
A
#
# COMPACT_ATOMS: atom_id res chain seq x y z
N MET A 1 71.50 52.89 32.93
CA MET A 1 71.45 52.53 34.36
C MET A 1 70.72 53.63 35.10
N THR A 2 69.47 53.41 35.49
CA THR A 2 68.77 54.26 36.46
C THR A 2 69.09 53.74 37.85
N ALA A 3 69.69 54.57 38.70
CA ALA A 3 69.76 54.24 40.12
C ALA A 3 68.34 54.36 40.71
N GLU A 4 67.85 53.29 41.31
CA GLU A 4 66.53 53.29 41.95
C GLU A 4 66.53 54.28 43.14
N ASP A 5 65.46 55.04 43.31
CA ASP A 5 65.32 56.07 44.36
C ASP A 5 65.08 55.45 45.75
N LYS A 6 66.07 54.68 46.21
CA LYS A 6 66.07 53.97 47.50
C LYS A 6 65.94 54.97 48.64
N THR A 7 64.73 55.10 49.18
CA THR A 7 64.39 56.16 50.12
C THR A 7 65.02 55.89 51.48
N LYS A 8 65.68 56.92 52.03
CA LYS A 8 66.41 56.86 53.31
C LYS A 8 65.52 57.42 54.41
N ILE A 9 65.32 56.65 55.48
CA ILE A 9 64.48 57.04 56.62
C ILE A 9 65.19 56.74 57.94
N THR A 10 65.01 57.61 58.93
CA THR A 10 65.46 57.34 60.31
C THR A 10 64.23 56.96 61.14
N VAL A 11 64.32 55.86 61.87
CA VAL A 11 63.26 55.30 62.74
C VAL A 11 63.86 54.95 64.10
N ASP A 12 63.04 54.91 65.15
CA ASP A 12 63.42 54.41 66.47
C ASP A 12 62.83 53.00 66.64
N ILE A 13 63.65 52.05 67.11
CA ILE A 13 63.22 50.69 67.43
C ILE A 13 63.85 50.32 68.78
N TYR A 14 63.01 50.10 69.79
CA TYR A 14 63.42 49.71 71.14
C TYR A 14 64.47 50.67 71.75
N GLY A 15 64.27 51.98 71.57
CA GLY A 15 65.13 53.05 72.13
C GLY A 15 66.44 53.28 71.37
N ASN A 16 66.56 52.76 70.15
CA ASN A 16 67.75 52.87 69.31
C ASN A 16 67.36 53.40 67.91
N GLN A 17 68.08 54.41 67.43
CA GLN A 17 67.79 55.04 66.14
C GLN A 17 68.51 54.34 64.98
N TYR A 18 67.74 53.82 64.02
CA TYR A 18 68.22 53.12 62.84
C TYR A 18 67.96 53.94 61.56
N LYS A 19 68.96 53.99 60.67
CA LYS A 19 68.87 54.64 59.35
C LYS A 19 68.66 53.59 58.27
N LEU A 20 67.39 53.32 57.97
CA LEU A 20 66.98 52.32 56.98
C LEU A 20 67.01 52.90 55.56
N LYS A 21 67.23 52.03 54.58
CA LYS A 21 67.00 52.28 53.15
C LYS A 21 65.97 51.28 52.67
N ALA A 22 64.99 51.72 51.88
CA ALA A 22 63.99 50.82 51.30
C ALA A 22 63.50 51.33 49.94
N ASP A 23 62.97 50.39 49.16
CA ASP A 23 62.32 50.64 47.86
C ASP A 23 60.79 50.78 48.00
N THR A 24 60.30 50.75 49.24
CA THR A 24 58.89 50.90 49.62
C THR A 24 58.65 52.26 50.28
N SER A 25 57.38 52.65 50.41
CA SER A 25 57.03 54.00 50.89
C SER A 25 57.48 54.28 52.33
N THR A 26 57.82 55.54 52.61
CA THR A 26 58.24 56.01 53.95
C THR A 26 57.22 55.68 55.04
N ASN A 27 55.93 55.81 54.75
CA ASN A 27 54.85 55.48 55.68
C ASN A 27 54.72 53.97 55.93
N TYR A 28 54.99 53.12 54.93
CA TYR A 28 55.05 51.68 55.13
C TYR A 28 56.25 51.31 56.03
N MET A 29 57.43 51.86 55.75
CA MET A 29 58.63 51.60 56.56
C MET A 29 58.52 52.08 58.01
N LYS A 30 57.82 53.19 58.28
CA LYS A 30 57.46 53.59 59.65
C LYS A 30 56.60 52.53 60.34
N ARG A 31 55.51 52.09 59.71
CA ARG A 31 54.62 51.06 60.25
C ARG A 31 55.33 49.72 60.49
N VAL A 32 56.29 49.34 59.65
CA VAL A 32 57.14 48.16 59.89
C VAL A 32 58.04 48.36 61.11
N ALA A 33 58.69 49.52 61.25
CA ALA A 33 59.52 49.82 62.43
C ALA A 33 58.70 49.87 63.73
N GLU A 34 57.52 50.50 63.70
CA GLU A 34 56.53 50.52 64.79
C GLU A 34 56.10 49.09 65.18
N TYR A 35 55.84 48.23 64.21
CA TYR A 35 55.45 46.83 64.47
C TYR A 35 56.57 45.98 65.09
N VAL A 36 57.81 46.11 64.58
CA VAL A 36 59.00 45.45 65.16
C VAL A 36 59.22 45.92 66.60
N ASN A 37 59.11 47.24 66.84
CA ASN A 37 59.22 47.86 68.14
C ASN A 37 58.17 47.32 69.14
N ASP A 38 56.91 47.24 68.72
CA ASP A 38 55.82 46.71 69.56
C ASP A 38 55.98 45.22 69.88
N GLN A 39 56.44 44.39 68.93
CA GLN A 39 56.74 42.98 69.19
C GLN A 39 57.92 42.83 70.16
N MET A 40 58.98 43.65 70.03
CA MET A 40 60.09 43.67 71.00
C MET A 40 59.62 44.09 72.40
N PHE A 41 58.82 45.14 72.54
CA PHE A 41 58.27 45.56 73.84
C PHE A 41 57.30 44.52 74.43
N ARG A 42 56.50 43.83 73.61
CA ARG A 42 55.62 42.73 74.02
C ARG A 42 56.42 41.58 74.64
N ILE A 43 57.52 41.17 74.01
CA ILE A 43 58.40 40.10 74.50
C ILE A 43 59.17 40.54 75.74
N ALA A 44 59.69 41.78 75.77
CA ALA A 44 60.36 42.35 76.94
C ALA A 44 59.46 42.36 78.19
N LYS A 45 58.16 42.67 78.01
CA LYS A 45 57.15 42.64 79.08
C LYS A 45 56.90 41.23 79.64
N GLY A 46 56.97 40.19 78.79
CA GLY A 46 56.86 38.79 79.21
C GLY A 46 58.13 38.24 79.87
N TYR A 47 59.30 38.68 79.42
CA TYR A 47 60.61 38.13 79.82
C TYR A 47 61.60 39.22 80.25
N PRO A 48 61.37 39.94 81.37
CA PRO A 48 62.13 41.12 81.79
C PRO A 48 63.58 40.84 82.26
N ARG A 49 64.10 39.62 82.06
CA ARG A 49 65.50 39.24 82.30
C ARG A 49 66.28 38.92 81.02
N LEU A 50 65.65 39.02 79.84
CA LEU A 50 66.35 38.88 78.56
C LEU A 50 67.03 40.19 78.16
N ASP A 51 68.18 40.06 77.52
CA ASP A 51 68.90 41.16 76.88
C ASP A 51 68.23 41.60 75.56
N SER A 52 68.52 42.83 75.13
CA SER A 52 67.93 43.42 73.92
C SER A 52 68.20 42.62 72.64
N GLN A 53 69.30 41.87 72.57
CA GLN A 53 69.65 41.08 71.39
C GLN A 53 68.79 39.81 71.31
N ARG A 54 68.62 39.09 72.43
CA ARG A 54 67.69 37.95 72.50
C ARG A 54 66.23 38.37 72.32
N ILE A 55 65.83 39.54 72.84
CA ILE A 55 64.49 40.11 72.60
C ILE A 55 64.28 40.38 71.10
N ALA A 56 65.26 40.97 70.41
CA ALA A 56 65.19 41.20 68.96
C ALA A 56 65.10 39.90 68.15
N VAL A 57 65.88 38.86 68.52
CA VAL A 57 65.83 37.55 67.86
C VAL A 57 64.48 36.86 68.08
N LEU A 58 63.94 36.87 69.30
CA LEU A 58 62.62 36.30 69.58
C LEU A 58 61.50 37.06 68.86
N ALA A 59 61.61 38.39 68.74
CA ALA A 59 60.67 39.18 67.94
C ALA A 59 60.74 38.79 66.46
N ALA A 60 61.95 38.65 65.90
CA ALA A 60 62.15 38.23 64.52
C ALA A 60 61.58 36.82 64.25
N VAL A 61 61.78 35.87 65.16
CA VAL A 61 61.21 34.51 65.05
C VAL A 61 59.68 34.54 65.13
N ASN A 62 59.09 35.30 66.06
CA ASN A 62 57.63 35.41 66.19
C ASN A 62 57.00 36.06 64.94
N MET A 63 57.59 37.14 64.42
CA MET A 63 57.11 37.79 63.19
C MET A 63 57.29 36.91 61.94
N ALA A 64 58.29 36.03 61.92
CA ALA A 64 58.45 35.05 60.85
C ALA A 64 57.38 33.95 60.92
N ASP A 65 57.09 33.40 62.11
CA ASP A 65 56.00 32.44 62.34
C ASP A 65 54.62 33.03 62.00
N GLU A 66 54.33 34.27 62.45
CA GLU A 66 53.14 35.03 62.07
C GLU A 66 53.02 35.21 60.54
N CYS A 67 54.14 35.44 59.84
CA CYS A 67 54.18 35.59 58.38
C CYS A 67 53.96 34.26 57.65
N PHE A 68 54.64 33.17 58.05
CA PHE A 68 54.45 31.86 57.43
C PHE A 68 53.02 31.36 57.59
N ARG A 69 52.43 31.48 58.79
CA ARG A 69 51.03 31.11 59.05
C ARG A 69 50.03 31.95 58.27
N MET A 70 50.30 33.24 58.07
CA MET A 70 49.46 34.10 57.22
C MET A 70 49.56 33.72 55.73
N ASN A 71 50.74 33.31 55.26
CA ASN A 71 50.92 32.82 53.89
C ASN A 71 50.21 31.48 53.66
N GLU A 72 50.30 30.55 54.61
CA GLU A 72 49.58 29.27 54.62
C GLU A 72 48.06 29.49 54.54
N ILE A 73 47.50 30.36 55.39
CA ILE A 73 46.07 30.75 55.35
C ILE A 73 45.69 31.45 54.04
N MET A 74 46.57 32.26 53.44
CA MET A 74 46.31 32.86 52.13
C MET A 74 46.35 31.83 50.98
N GLU A 75 47.17 30.79 51.08
CA GLU A 75 47.22 29.70 50.11
C GLU A 75 45.98 28.79 50.23
N GLU A 76 45.54 28.47 51.45
CA GLU A 76 44.26 27.78 51.71
C GLU A 76 43.06 28.58 51.16
N LEU A 77 42.98 29.89 51.45
CA LEU A 77 41.92 30.76 50.92
C LEU A 77 41.95 30.87 49.39
N SER A 78 43.15 30.92 48.78
CA SER A 78 43.34 30.91 47.33
C SER A 78 42.89 29.60 46.69
N ALA A 79 43.15 28.46 47.35
CA ALA A 79 42.67 27.15 46.92
C ALA A 79 41.15 27.05 47.02
N ALA A 80 40.56 27.43 48.17
CA ALA A 80 39.12 27.42 48.39
C ALA A 80 38.36 28.36 47.44
N GLN A 81 38.93 29.53 47.10
CA GLN A 81 38.35 30.41 46.08
C GLN A 81 38.36 29.77 44.69
N LYS A 82 39.45 29.13 44.28
CA LYS A 82 39.51 28.40 42.99
C LYS A 82 38.53 27.22 42.95
N GLU A 83 38.33 26.52 44.05
CA GLU A 83 37.33 25.45 44.15
C GLU A 83 35.90 26.01 44.08
N GLN A 84 35.63 27.16 44.73
CA GLN A 84 34.34 27.85 44.63
C GLN A 84 34.06 28.37 43.21
N GLU A 85 35.05 28.91 42.52
CA GLU A 85 34.92 29.33 41.11
C GLU A 85 34.73 28.13 40.18
N ALA A 86 35.48 27.03 40.38
CA ALA A 86 35.35 25.81 39.60
C ALA A 86 33.98 25.14 39.78
N THR A 87 33.48 25.06 41.01
CA THR A 87 32.14 24.51 41.31
C THR A 87 31.02 25.42 40.79
N LYS A 88 31.15 26.74 40.86
CA LYS A 88 30.23 27.69 40.22
C LYS A 88 30.21 27.52 38.70
N ALA A 89 31.37 27.43 38.06
CA ALA A 89 31.48 27.22 36.61
C ALA A 89 30.95 25.84 36.17
N ALA A 90 31.06 24.81 37.02
CA ALA A 90 30.41 23.52 36.80
C ALA A 90 28.88 23.63 36.90
N TYR A 91 28.36 24.33 37.90
CA TYR A 91 26.92 24.56 38.08
C TYR A 91 26.31 25.37 36.92
N GLU A 92 27.01 26.42 36.44
CA GLU A 92 26.58 27.20 35.27
C GLU A 92 26.53 26.33 34.00
N LYS A 93 27.52 25.46 33.77
CA LYS A 93 27.49 24.47 32.67
C LYS A 93 26.32 23.50 32.79
N VAL A 94 26.03 22.99 33.99
CA VAL A 94 24.89 22.09 34.23
C VAL A 94 23.55 22.79 33.99
N ASN A 95 23.40 24.07 34.37
CA ASN A 95 22.19 24.83 34.06
C ASN A 95 22.03 25.08 32.55
N VAL A 96 23.12 25.31 31.80
CA VAL A 96 23.05 25.43 30.34
C VAL A 96 22.61 24.12 29.70
N THR A 97 23.20 22.98 30.07
CA THR A 97 22.80 21.67 29.50
C THR A 97 21.40 21.24 29.91
N TYR A 98 20.96 21.56 31.14
CA TYR A 98 19.58 21.35 31.58
C TYR A 98 18.58 22.16 30.75
N ASN A 99 18.85 23.45 30.51
CA ASN A 99 17.97 24.31 29.71
C ASN A 99 17.92 23.87 28.23
N GLN A 100 19.04 23.40 27.67
CA GLN A 100 19.09 22.80 26.33
C GLN A 100 18.26 21.51 26.26
N LEU A 101 18.50 20.56 27.18
CA LEU A 101 17.78 19.29 27.24
C LEU A 101 16.27 19.48 27.43
N LYS A 102 15.87 20.46 28.26
CA LYS A 102 14.45 20.84 28.42
C LYS A 102 13.87 21.39 27.12
N HIS A 103 14.57 22.30 26.45
CA HIS A 103 14.11 22.88 25.18
C HIS A 103 13.94 21.81 24.09
N ASP A 104 14.83 20.83 24.02
CA ASP A 104 14.73 19.71 23.07
C ASP A 104 13.64 18.70 23.45
N TYR A 105 13.39 18.47 24.74
CA TYR A 105 12.23 17.72 25.22
C TYR A 105 10.91 18.41 24.84
N ASP A 106 10.81 19.73 25.07
CA ASP A 106 9.62 20.52 24.73
C ASP A 106 9.35 20.48 23.20
N LYS A 107 10.40 20.58 22.36
CA LYS A 107 10.31 20.33 20.90
C LYS A 107 9.79 18.93 20.60
N GLN A 108 10.36 17.90 21.24
CA GLN A 108 9.97 16.51 20.98
C GLN A 108 8.50 16.26 21.34
N GLN A 109 7.98 16.90 22.40
CA GLN A 109 6.55 16.88 22.73
C GLN A 109 5.68 17.59 21.69
N THR A 110 6.09 18.76 21.18
CA THR A 110 5.35 19.43 20.10
C THR A 110 5.30 18.58 18.83
N PHE A 111 6.42 17.96 18.43
CA PHE A 111 6.47 17.04 17.29
C PHE A 111 5.60 15.79 17.49
N LEU A 112 5.61 15.18 18.69
CA LEU A 112 4.74 14.05 19.03
C LEU A 112 3.26 14.41 18.94
N ASN A 113 2.88 15.61 19.37
CA ASN A 113 1.49 16.08 19.31
C ASN A 113 1.07 16.45 17.88
N GLU A 114 1.96 17.03 17.06
CA GLU A 114 1.70 17.21 15.63
C GLU A 114 1.51 15.88 14.89
N GLN A 115 2.35 14.88 15.16
CA GLN A 115 2.25 13.57 14.51
C GLN A 115 0.99 12.81 14.96
N LYS A 116 0.55 12.96 16.23
CA LYS A 116 -0.77 12.50 16.66
C LYS A 116 -1.89 13.20 15.91
N GLY A 117 -1.86 14.54 15.82
CA GLY A 117 -2.88 15.29 15.06
C GLY A 117 -2.96 14.88 13.58
N LYS A 118 -1.81 14.59 12.94
CA LYS A 118 -1.75 14.03 11.58
C LYS A 118 -2.30 12.60 11.50
N LEU A 119 -2.02 11.76 12.50
CA LEU A 119 -2.58 10.41 12.61
C LEU A 119 -4.11 10.43 12.80
N ASP A 120 -4.62 11.29 13.69
CA ASP A 120 -6.05 11.45 13.95
C ASP A 120 -6.79 11.98 12.71
N GLN A 121 -6.18 12.90 11.96
CA GLN A 121 -6.70 13.36 10.66
C GLN A 121 -6.74 12.25 9.61
N ALA A 122 -5.67 11.45 9.49
CA ALA A 122 -5.63 10.31 8.58
C ALA A 122 -6.63 9.20 8.98
N GLN A 123 -6.85 8.99 10.28
CA GLN A 123 -7.85 8.09 10.83
C GLN A 123 -9.27 8.55 10.46
N ALA A 124 -9.57 9.85 10.64
CA ALA A 124 -10.86 10.43 10.26
C ALA A 124 -11.12 10.39 8.75
N GLN A 125 -10.12 10.68 7.91
CA GLN A 125 -10.20 10.53 6.45
C GLN A 125 -10.46 9.07 6.04
N LYS A 126 -9.80 8.11 6.70
CA LYS A 126 -10.03 6.68 6.49
C LYS A 126 -11.45 6.27 6.86
N GLU A 127 -12.01 6.79 7.96
CA GLU A 127 -13.40 6.52 8.35
C GLU A 127 -14.41 7.14 7.35
N GLN A 128 -14.15 8.35 6.86
CA GLN A 128 -14.96 8.98 5.80
C GLN A 128 -14.95 8.14 4.51
N LEU A 129 -13.77 7.77 4.02
CA LEU A 129 -13.61 6.91 2.84
C LEU A 129 -14.25 5.52 3.03
N GLN A 130 -14.22 4.96 4.25
CA GLN A 130 -14.93 3.72 4.55
C GLN A 130 -16.45 3.89 4.49
N GLN A 131 -17.01 5.00 4.97
CA GLN A 131 -18.44 5.31 4.84
C GLN A 131 -18.85 5.52 3.37
N GLU A 132 -18.05 6.23 2.58
CA GLU A 132 -18.30 6.41 1.14
C GLU A 132 -18.26 5.08 0.37
N VAL A 133 -17.26 4.22 0.63
CA VAL A 133 -17.17 2.87 0.05
C VAL A 133 -18.34 1.99 0.51
N GLN A 134 -18.82 2.13 1.74
CA GLN A 134 -19.97 1.37 2.25
C GLN A 134 -21.29 1.85 1.62
N LYS A 135 -21.46 3.16 1.42
CA LYS A 135 -22.59 3.77 0.70
C LYS A 135 -22.60 3.37 -0.78
N GLY A 136 -21.45 3.45 -1.46
CA GLY A 136 -21.29 3.02 -2.85
C GLY A 136 -21.60 1.53 -3.05
N LYS A 137 -21.28 0.67 -2.08
CA LYS A 137 -21.70 -0.75 -2.07
C LYS A 137 -23.22 -0.91 -1.95
N GLN A 138 -23.88 -0.14 -1.08
CA GLN A 138 -25.35 -0.16 -0.96
C GLN A 138 -26.03 0.32 -2.24
N GLU A 139 -25.53 1.38 -2.87
CA GLU A 139 -26.02 1.89 -4.15
C GLU A 139 -25.81 0.88 -5.28
N GLN A 140 -24.64 0.21 -5.33
CA GLN A 140 -24.36 -0.84 -6.31
C GLN A 140 -25.22 -2.10 -6.12
N GLU A 141 -25.52 -2.50 -4.87
CA GLU A 141 -26.43 -3.61 -4.56
C GLU A 141 -27.88 -3.26 -4.94
N LEU A 142 -28.32 -2.01 -4.73
CA LEU A 142 -29.63 -1.51 -5.14
C LEU A 142 -29.79 -1.53 -6.67
N VAL A 143 -28.80 -1.02 -7.41
CA VAL A 143 -28.78 -1.04 -8.89
C VAL A 143 -28.79 -2.48 -9.42
N LYS A 144 -28.01 -3.38 -8.80
CA LYS A 144 -28.01 -4.82 -9.11
C LYS A 144 -29.39 -5.46 -8.87
N GLN A 145 -30.10 -5.08 -7.81
CA GLN A 145 -31.44 -5.57 -7.52
C GLN A 145 -32.50 -5.05 -8.51
N GLN A 146 -32.41 -3.76 -8.90
CA GLN A 146 -33.26 -3.17 -9.96
C GLN A 146 -33.02 -3.82 -11.33
N LEU A 147 -31.76 -4.05 -11.71
CA LEU A 147 -31.41 -4.75 -12.96
C LEU A 147 -31.99 -6.17 -12.99
N LEU A 148 -32.00 -6.87 -11.85
CA LEU A 148 -32.55 -8.22 -11.73
C LEU A 148 -34.08 -8.23 -11.83
N GLN A 149 -34.76 -7.18 -11.34
CA GLN A 149 -36.19 -6.97 -11.59
C GLN A 149 -36.50 -6.67 -13.07
N GLN A 150 -35.72 -5.81 -13.73
CA GLN A 150 -35.89 -5.53 -15.17
C GLN A 150 -35.68 -6.79 -16.01
N GLN A 151 -34.67 -7.60 -15.72
CA GLN A 151 -34.45 -8.89 -16.40
C GLN A 151 -35.61 -9.88 -16.19
N ALA A 152 -36.26 -9.87 -15.01
CA ALA A 152 -37.44 -10.68 -14.76
C ALA A 152 -38.67 -10.19 -15.57
N GLN A 153 -38.90 -8.87 -15.63
CA GLN A 153 -39.96 -8.28 -16.45
C GLN A 153 -39.77 -8.55 -17.94
N VAL A 154 -38.55 -8.39 -18.46
CA VAL A 154 -38.23 -8.68 -19.88
C VAL A 154 -38.46 -10.15 -20.21
N LYS A 155 -38.10 -11.08 -19.32
CA LYS A 155 -38.44 -12.51 -19.49
C LYS A 155 -39.94 -12.76 -19.52
N GLN A 156 -40.70 -12.16 -18.60
CA GLN A 156 -42.15 -12.29 -18.55
C GLN A 156 -42.83 -11.76 -19.82
N GLN A 157 -42.37 -10.62 -20.35
CA GLN A 157 -42.84 -10.05 -21.62
C GLN A 157 -42.49 -10.94 -22.82
N GLN A 158 -41.27 -11.49 -22.88
CA GLN A 158 -40.88 -12.45 -23.93
C GLN A 158 -41.73 -13.73 -23.90
N GLU A 159 -42.05 -14.24 -22.71
CA GLU A 159 -42.87 -15.44 -22.54
C GLU A 159 -44.34 -15.20 -22.91
N GLN A 160 -44.90 -14.02 -22.59
CA GLN A 160 -46.22 -13.58 -23.07
C GLN A 160 -46.25 -13.40 -24.59
N ALA A 161 -45.26 -12.72 -25.18
CA ALA A 161 -45.16 -12.53 -26.63
C ALA A 161 -45.07 -13.87 -27.38
N LYS A 162 -44.36 -14.86 -26.81
CA LYS A 162 -44.26 -16.21 -27.36
C LYS A 162 -45.60 -16.96 -27.31
N GLN A 163 -46.34 -16.86 -26.20
CA GLN A 163 -47.70 -17.43 -26.12
C GLN A 163 -48.66 -16.81 -27.15
N GLN A 164 -48.60 -15.49 -27.36
CA GLN A 164 -49.37 -14.79 -28.40
C GLN A 164 -48.97 -15.25 -29.81
N GLN A 165 -47.66 -15.43 -30.07
CA GLN A 165 -47.17 -15.94 -31.34
C GLN A 165 -47.66 -17.37 -31.63
N ASP A 166 -47.63 -18.27 -30.64
CA ASP A 166 -48.12 -19.64 -30.79
C ASP A 166 -49.65 -19.70 -30.99
N GLN A 167 -50.41 -18.83 -30.32
CA GLN A 167 -51.87 -18.68 -30.55
C GLN A 167 -52.19 -18.18 -31.97
N ALA A 168 -51.50 -17.12 -32.44
CA ALA A 168 -51.66 -16.60 -33.80
C ALA A 168 -51.32 -17.66 -34.87
N LYS A 169 -50.34 -18.53 -34.59
CA LYS A 169 -49.94 -19.64 -35.46
C LYS A 169 -51.02 -20.71 -35.55
N GLN A 170 -51.63 -21.09 -34.42
CA GLN A 170 -52.77 -22.01 -34.39
C GLN A 170 -53.98 -21.44 -35.16
N GLN A 171 -54.28 -20.15 -35.00
CA GLN A 171 -55.33 -19.47 -35.78
C GLN A 171 -55.01 -19.48 -37.29
N GLN A 172 -53.76 -19.21 -37.69
CA GLN A 172 -53.34 -19.25 -39.09
C GLN A 172 -53.49 -20.63 -39.71
N ASP A 173 -53.10 -21.70 -39.00
CA ASP A 173 -53.22 -23.06 -39.52
C ASP A 173 -54.68 -23.54 -39.57
N HIS A 174 -55.53 -23.12 -38.62
CA HIS A 174 -56.97 -23.38 -38.70
C HIS A 174 -57.63 -22.62 -39.87
N ALA A 175 -57.22 -21.38 -40.14
CA ALA A 175 -57.70 -20.61 -41.29
C ALA A 175 -57.29 -21.25 -42.64
N LYS A 176 -56.07 -21.79 -42.76
CA LYS A 176 -55.67 -22.61 -43.93
C LYS A 176 -56.57 -23.83 -44.10
N GLN A 177 -56.84 -24.55 -43.01
CA GLN A 177 -57.66 -25.76 -43.02
C GLN A 177 -59.10 -25.48 -43.49
N GLN A 178 -59.69 -24.37 -43.04
CA GLN A 178 -60.99 -23.88 -43.55
C GLN A 178 -60.91 -23.46 -45.02
N GLN A 179 -59.84 -22.78 -45.45
CA GLN A 179 -59.65 -22.38 -46.85
C GLN A 179 -59.56 -23.58 -47.80
N ASP A 180 -58.88 -24.66 -47.40
CA ASP A 180 -58.77 -25.87 -48.21
C ASP A 180 -60.08 -26.69 -48.24
N GLN A 181 -60.86 -26.69 -47.15
CA GLN A 181 -62.24 -27.22 -47.17
C GLN A 181 -63.13 -26.41 -48.13
N ALA A 182 -63.02 -25.08 -48.13
CA ALA A 182 -63.76 -24.21 -49.05
C ALA A 182 -63.37 -24.46 -50.52
N LYS A 183 -62.09 -24.70 -50.83
CA LYS A 183 -61.64 -25.11 -52.18
C LYS A 183 -62.27 -26.44 -52.59
N GLN A 184 -62.25 -27.45 -51.72
CA GLN A 184 -62.85 -28.77 -52.00
C GLN A 184 -64.37 -28.67 -52.24
N ALA A 185 -65.08 -27.88 -51.43
CA ALA A 185 -66.51 -27.61 -51.63
C ALA A 185 -66.76 -26.94 -52.99
N HIS A 186 -65.98 -25.91 -53.35
CA HIS A 186 -66.12 -25.21 -54.63
C HIS A 186 -65.85 -26.13 -55.84
N GLU A 187 -64.87 -27.04 -55.74
CA GLU A 187 -64.60 -28.05 -56.78
C GLU A 187 -65.79 -29.02 -56.96
N GLN A 188 -66.43 -29.43 -55.85
CA GLN A 188 -67.65 -30.26 -55.90
C GLN A 188 -68.84 -29.50 -56.52
N THR A 189 -69.09 -28.25 -56.14
CA THR A 189 -70.16 -27.43 -56.74
C THR A 189 -69.93 -27.23 -58.24
N LYS A 190 -68.68 -27.04 -58.66
CA LYS A 190 -68.28 -26.92 -60.08
C LYS A 190 -68.57 -28.20 -60.86
N GLN A 191 -68.30 -29.38 -60.29
CA GLN A 191 -68.64 -30.67 -60.90
C GLN A 191 -70.16 -30.89 -61.00
N GLN A 192 -70.93 -30.50 -59.98
CA GLN A 192 -72.40 -30.56 -60.01
C GLN A 192 -72.97 -29.65 -61.11
N LEU A 193 -72.50 -28.40 -61.20
CA LEU A 193 -72.92 -27.45 -62.24
C LEU A 193 -72.59 -27.94 -63.66
N GLU A 194 -71.55 -28.76 -63.82
CA GLU A 194 -71.19 -29.38 -65.11
C GLU A 194 -72.06 -30.61 -65.44
N GLN A 195 -72.57 -31.33 -64.43
CA GLN A 195 -73.61 -32.35 -64.60
C GLN A 195 -74.97 -31.73 -64.97
N GLU A 196 -75.37 -30.63 -64.32
CA GLU A 196 -76.59 -29.89 -64.69
C GLU A 196 -76.52 -29.36 -66.13
N LYS A 197 -75.37 -28.79 -66.55
CA LYS A 197 -75.16 -28.38 -67.95
C LYS A 197 -75.31 -29.53 -68.94
N LYS A 198 -74.90 -30.75 -68.59
CA LYS A 198 -75.14 -31.96 -69.40
C LYS A 198 -76.62 -32.35 -69.45
N GLN A 199 -77.34 -32.27 -68.34
CA GLN A 199 -78.80 -32.51 -68.32
C GLN A 199 -79.56 -31.49 -69.19
N VAL A 200 -79.27 -30.20 -69.04
CA VAL A 200 -79.87 -29.13 -69.86
C VAL A 200 -79.58 -29.32 -71.35
N ALA A 201 -78.37 -29.79 -71.71
CA ALA A 201 -78.05 -30.15 -73.09
C ALA A 201 -78.90 -31.33 -73.60
N GLN A 202 -79.12 -32.36 -72.78
CA GLN A 202 -79.99 -33.50 -73.12
C GLN A 202 -81.47 -33.07 -73.28
N THR A 203 -82.00 -32.22 -72.39
CA THR A 203 -83.36 -31.67 -72.53
C THR A 203 -83.52 -30.88 -73.83
N ARG A 204 -82.50 -30.09 -74.20
CA ARG A 204 -82.48 -29.33 -75.45
C ARG A 204 -82.44 -30.23 -76.70
N GLN A 205 -81.70 -31.35 -76.62
CA GLN A 205 -81.61 -32.34 -77.69
C GLN A 205 -82.95 -33.09 -77.92
N LEU A 206 -83.69 -33.40 -76.85
CA LEU A 206 -85.04 -33.97 -76.94
C LEU A 206 -86.04 -32.97 -77.57
N LEU A 207 -85.98 -31.70 -77.16
CA LEU A 207 -86.82 -30.63 -77.71
C LEU A 207 -86.61 -30.42 -79.22
N ASP A 208 -85.39 -30.61 -79.73
CA ASP A 208 -85.12 -30.54 -81.16
C ASP A 208 -85.52 -31.81 -81.92
N GLN A 209 -85.64 -32.97 -81.26
CA GLN A 209 -86.26 -34.17 -81.85
C GLN A 209 -87.78 -33.99 -82.04
N GLU A 210 -88.50 -33.42 -81.07
CA GLU A 210 -89.93 -33.09 -81.24
C GLU A 210 -90.15 -32.13 -82.41
N LYS A 211 -89.31 -31.09 -82.55
CA LYS A 211 -89.38 -30.16 -83.69
C LYS A 211 -89.15 -30.88 -85.03
N GLN A 212 -88.27 -31.87 -85.10
CA GLN A 212 -88.09 -32.65 -86.34
C GLN A 212 -89.31 -33.50 -86.69
N GLN A 213 -89.98 -34.11 -85.70
CA GLN A 213 -91.24 -34.83 -85.94
C GLN A 213 -92.33 -33.87 -86.42
N HIS A 214 -92.43 -32.69 -85.80
CA HIS A 214 -93.38 -31.64 -86.20
C HIS A 214 -93.11 -31.08 -87.61
N LEU A 215 -91.84 -31.12 -88.06
CA LEU A 215 -91.42 -30.73 -89.41
C LEU A 215 -91.73 -31.82 -90.47
N GLN A 216 -91.64 -33.11 -90.09
CA GLN A 216 -92.04 -34.22 -90.95
C GLN A 216 -93.56 -34.22 -91.20
N ALA A 217 -94.36 -33.97 -90.16
CA ALA A 217 -95.82 -33.79 -90.30
C ALA A 217 -96.18 -32.63 -91.27
N LYS A 218 -95.43 -31.53 -91.24
CA LYS A 218 -95.64 -30.39 -92.15
C LYS A 218 -95.33 -30.74 -93.61
N LYS A 219 -94.26 -31.50 -93.88
CA LYS A 219 -93.82 -31.86 -95.25
C LYS A 219 -94.85 -32.66 -96.05
N GLN A 220 -95.71 -33.45 -95.40
CA GLN A 220 -96.74 -34.23 -96.11
C GLN A 220 -97.93 -33.37 -96.61
N ILE A 221 -98.13 -32.18 -96.06
CA ILE A 221 -99.19 -31.25 -96.48
C ILE A 221 -98.70 -30.36 -97.64
N GLU A 222 -97.39 -30.09 -97.72
CA GLU A 222 -96.79 -29.14 -98.66
C GLU A 222 -96.58 -29.74 -100.08
N GLN A 223 -96.49 -31.07 -100.22
CA GLN A 223 -96.42 -31.75 -101.52
C GLN A 223 -97.72 -31.69 -102.34
N GLY A 224 -98.83 -31.27 -101.73
CA GLY A 224 -100.13 -31.13 -102.41
C GLY A 224 -100.32 -29.83 -103.19
N LYS A 225 -99.34 -28.91 -103.21
CA LYS A 225 -99.47 -27.60 -103.88
C LYS A 225 -98.25 -27.24 -104.73
N GLN A 226 -98.42 -27.36 -106.05
CA GLN A 226 -97.74 -26.59 -107.10
C GLN A 226 -96.21 -26.84 -107.20
N GLN A 227 -95.65 -27.35 -108.30
CA GLN A 227 -96.19 -27.49 -109.66
C GLN A 227 -96.65 -26.16 -110.31
N GLN A 228 -96.02 -25.06 -109.91
CA GLN A 228 -96.07 -23.75 -110.56
C GLN A 228 -94.66 -23.13 -110.55
N GLU A 229 -94.39 -22.17 -111.43
CA GLU A 229 -93.07 -21.50 -111.58
C GLU A 229 -91.88 -22.46 -111.81
N GLN A 230 -92.01 -23.28 -112.85
CA GLN A 230 -90.97 -23.19 -113.89
C GLN A 230 -90.79 -21.71 -114.28
N LEU A 231 -89.57 -21.17 -114.20
CA LEU A 231 -89.00 -20.09 -115.05
C LEU A 231 -88.18 -19.00 -114.30
N ARG A 232 -87.03 -19.40 -113.75
CA ARG A 232 -85.78 -18.60 -113.70
C ARG A 232 -84.64 -19.56 -113.30
N GLN A 233 -84.12 -20.39 -114.20
CA GLN A 233 -83.53 -20.08 -115.50
C GLN A 233 -82.34 -19.10 -115.40
N GLN A 234 -81.21 -19.55 -115.95
CA GLN A 234 -80.02 -18.79 -116.38
C GLN A 234 -78.89 -18.45 -115.38
N LEU A 235 -77.67 -18.78 -115.85
CA LEU A 235 -76.36 -18.15 -115.60
C LEU A 235 -75.68 -18.34 -114.21
N GLN A 236 -74.38 -18.65 -114.12
CA GLN A 236 -73.48 -19.17 -115.18
C GLN A 236 -72.34 -20.05 -114.63
N GLN A 237 -72.53 -21.37 -114.80
CA GLN A 237 -71.54 -22.29 -115.35
C GLN A 237 -70.11 -22.33 -114.78
N VAL A 238 -69.85 -23.39 -114.01
CA VAL A 238 -68.53 -24.03 -113.89
C VAL A 238 -67.93 -24.29 -115.28
N ARG A 239 -66.81 -23.62 -115.58
CA ARG A 239 -65.74 -23.93 -116.56
C ARG A 239 -64.73 -22.78 -116.53
N LYS A 240 -63.41 -22.99 -116.54
CA LYS A 240 -62.62 -24.23 -116.43
C LYS A 240 -61.20 -23.84 -115.98
N GLU A 241 -60.38 -24.81 -115.61
CA GLU A 241 -58.98 -24.56 -115.26
C GLU A 241 -58.14 -24.06 -116.46
N GLN A 242 -56.88 -23.72 -116.16
CA GLN A 242 -55.74 -23.81 -117.08
C GLN A 242 -55.66 -22.74 -118.18
N ASP A 243 -54.95 -21.63 -117.91
CA ASP A 243 -53.49 -21.67 -118.15
C ASP A 243 -52.69 -20.50 -117.52
N GLN A 244 -51.36 -20.54 -117.68
CA GLN A 244 -50.35 -19.47 -117.46
C GLN A 244 -49.54 -19.43 -116.15
N ALA A 245 -48.95 -20.56 -115.78
CA ALA A 245 -47.76 -20.60 -114.92
C ALA A 245 -46.50 -20.05 -115.65
N LYS A 246 -46.47 -18.75 -115.96
CA LYS A 246 -45.35 -18.09 -116.69
C LYS A 246 -44.81 -16.78 -116.09
N GLN A 247 -45.40 -16.22 -115.03
CA GLN A 247 -44.96 -14.94 -114.43
C GLN A 247 -43.91 -15.03 -113.30
N ILE A 248 -43.54 -16.24 -112.84
CA ILE A 248 -42.68 -16.41 -111.65
C ILE A 248 -41.20 -16.07 -111.89
N HIS A 249 -40.73 -16.05 -113.15
CA HIS A 249 -39.29 -15.91 -113.44
C HIS A 249 -38.75 -14.46 -113.35
N GLU A 250 -39.61 -13.44 -113.31
CA GLU A 250 -39.19 -12.04 -113.38
C GLU A 250 -38.97 -11.38 -112.00
N GLN A 251 -39.65 -11.87 -110.95
CA GLN A 251 -39.55 -11.30 -109.60
C GLN A 251 -38.22 -11.57 -108.89
N ILE A 252 -37.53 -12.67 -109.21
CA ILE A 252 -36.27 -13.08 -108.55
C ILE A 252 -35.13 -12.07 -108.82
N LYS A 253 -35.18 -11.34 -109.94
CA LYS A 253 -34.10 -10.43 -110.35
C LYS A 253 -34.01 -9.15 -109.50
N GLN A 254 -35.09 -8.75 -108.82
CA GLN A 254 -35.13 -7.50 -108.04
C GLN A 254 -34.61 -7.64 -106.60
N GLN A 255 -34.57 -8.86 -106.03
CA GLN A 255 -34.16 -9.06 -104.63
C GLN A 255 -32.64 -8.97 -104.41
N LEU A 256 -31.84 -9.34 -105.42
CA LEU A 256 -30.37 -9.37 -105.32
C LEU A 256 -29.70 -7.97 -105.22
N GLU A 257 -30.46 -6.89 -105.47
CA GLU A 257 -29.94 -5.52 -105.45
C GLU A 257 -30.12 -4.83 -104.08
N GLN A 258 -30.99 -5.36 -103.21
CA GLN A 258 -31.17 -4.84 -101.84
C GLN A 258 -30.06 -5.32 -100.88
N GLU A 259 -29.64 -6.59 -100.95
CA GLU A 259 -28.58 -7.14 -100.07
C GLU A 259 -27.24 -6.38 -100.15
N LYS A 260 -26.89 -5.87 -101.33
CA LYS A 260 -25.64 -5.10 -101.53
C LYS A 260 -25.58 -3.82 -100.71
N LYS A 261 -26.73 -3.27 -100.29
CA LYS A 261 -26.80 -2.01 -99.54
C LYS A 261 -26.60 -2.20 -98.04
N GLN A 262 -26.87 -3.39 -97.51
CA GLN A 262 -26.72 -3.71 -96.09
C GLN A 262 -25.23 -3.82 -95.69
N ARG A 263 -24.43 -4.57 -96.46
CA ARG A 263 -23.01 -4.83 -96.18
C ARG A 263 -22.14 -3.58 -96.03
N THR A 264 -22.55 -2.43 -96.60
CA THR A 264 -21.79 -1.17 -96.51
C THR A 264 -21.97 -0.49 -95.15
N GLN A 265 -23.06 -0.76 -94.42
CA GLN A 265 -23.30 -0.19 -93.08
C GLN A 265 -22.57 -1.00 -91.99
N ASP A 266 -22.62 -2.33 -92.08
CA ASP A 266 -21.95 -3.24 -91.14
C ASP A 266 -20.42 -2.98 -91.08
N GLN A 267 -19.83 -2.59 -92.22
CA GLN A 267 -18.39 -2.29 -92.33
C GLN A 267 -17.98 -0.95 -91.67
N GLN A 268 -18.91 -0.04 -91.40
CA GLN A 268 -18.61 1.22 -90.70
C GLN A 268 -18.69 1.09 -89.17
N LEU A 269 -19.59 0.25 -88.66
CA LEU A 269 -19.72 -0.02 -87.21
C LEU A 269 -18.46 -0.69 -86.64
N LEU A 270 -17.92 -1.70 -87.34
CA LEU A 270 -16.73 -2.44 -86.91
C LEU A 270 -15.47 -1.57 -86.75
N GLU A 271 -15.39 -0.44 -87.45
CA GLU A 271 -14.25 0.48 -87.34
C GLU A 271 -14.40 1.47 -86.16
N GLN A 272 -15.63 1.78 -85.74
CA GLN A 272 -15.87 2.56 -84.51
C GLN A 272 -15.58 1.73 -83.25
N GLU A 273 -15.99 0.46 -83.22
CA GLU A 273 -15.74 -0.42 -82.07
C GLU A 273 -14.23 -0.57 -81.78
N LYS A 274 -13.39 -0.70 -82.81
CA LYS A 274 -11.92 -0.75 -82.67
C LYS A 274 -11.34 0.50 -81.99
N GLN A 275 -11.83 1.70 -82.34
CA GLN A 275 -11.33 2.94 -81.75
C GLN A 275 -11.69 3.05 -80.26
N GLN A 276 -12.91 2.65 -79.88
CA GLN A 276 -13.32 2.59 -78.48
C GLN A 276 -12.48 1.57 -77.69
N HIS A 277 -12.25 0.38 -78.26
CA HIS A 277 -11.47 -0.67 -77.60
C HIS A 277 -10.02 -0.25 -77.33
N LEU A 278 -9.39 0.50 -78.24
CA LEU A 278 -8.03 1.02 -78.07
C LEU A 278 -7.95 2.08 -76.96
N GLN A 279 -9.01 2.85 -76.73
CA GLN A 279 -9.06 3.87 -75.68
C GLN A 279 -9.23 3.24 -74.29
N VAL A 280 -10.03 2.17 -74.17
CA VAL A 280 -10.21 1.40 -72.93
C VAL A 280 -8.92 0.67 -72.52
N VAL A 281 -8.17 0.10 -73.47
CA VAL A 281 -6.89 -0.57 -73.17
C VAL A 281 -5.88 0.38 -72.53
N LYS A 282 -5.77 1.63 -73.03
CA LYS A 282 -4.90 2.64 -72.42
C LYS A 282 -5.27 2.99 -70.98
N GLN A 283 -6.57 3.08 -70.67
CA GLN A 283 -7.04 3.34 -69.30
C GLN A 283 -6.74 2.17 -68.36
N LEU A 284 -6.84 0.92 -68.86
CA LEU A 284 -6.47 -0.28 -68.10
C LEU A 284 -4.95 -0.40 -67.86
N GLU A 285 -4.09 0.10 -68.75
CA GLU A 285 -2.64 0.15 -68.53
C GLU A 285 -2.25 1.22 -67.50
N GLN A 286 -2.87 2.41 -67.54
CA GLN A 286 -2.62 3.45 -66.53
C GLN A 286 -3.06 3.01 -65.13
N GLY A 287 -4.29 2.49 -64.99
CA GLY A 287 -4.80 2.01 -63.70
C GLY A 287 -4.00 0.83 -63.12
N LYS A 288 -3.30 0.05 -63.96
CA LYS A 288 -2.34 -0.96 -63.48
C LYS A 288 -1.09 -0.34 -62.86
N GLN A 289 -0.50 0.68 -63.47
CA GLN A 289 0.69 1.34 -62.90
C GLN A 289 0.36 2.07 -61.60
N GLU A 290 -0.84 2.64 -61.48
CA GLU A 290 -1.31 3.26 -60.24
C GLU A 290 -1.48 2.21 -59.13
N GLN A 291 -2.15 1.08 -59.39
CA GLN A 291 -2.25 -0.01 -58.41
C GLN A 291 -0.91 -0.66 -58.04
N GLU A 292 0.04 -0.75 -58.96
CA GLU A 292 1.38 -1.29 -58.69
C GLU A 292 2.17 -0.37 -57.74
N GLN A 293 2.04 0.95 -57.88
CA GLN A 293 2.62 1.93 -56.95
C GLN A 293 1.92 1.96 -55.59
N GLU A 294 0.58 1.86 -55.55
CA GLU A 294 -0.17 1.74 -54.28
C GLU A 294 0.23 0.46 -53.53
N HIS A 295 0.39 -0.66 -54.24
CA HIS A 295 0.78 -1.95 -53.66
C HIS A 295 2.18 -1.91 -53.04
N ASP A 296 3.17 -1.29 -53.69
CA ASP A 296 4.52 -1.13 -53.14
C ASP A 296 4.56 -0.18 -51.93
N GLN A 297 3.76 0.89 -51.91
CA GLN A 297 3.60 1.73 -50.72
C GLN A 297 2.95 0.96 -49.56
N LEU A 298 1.93 0.14 -49.85
CA LEU A 298 1.27 -0.70 -48.86
C LEU A 298 2.21 -1.77 -48.28
N ILE A 299 3.13 -2.33 -49.09
CA ILE A 299 4.20 -3.21 -48.62
C ILE A 299 5.12 -2.48 -47.64
N GLN A 300 5.60 -1.27 -47.97
CA GLN A 300 6.48 -0.51 -47.06
C GLN A 300 5.80 -0.19 -45.72
N GLN A 301 4.52 0.23 -45.75
CA GLN A 301 3.75 0.49 -44.53
C GLN A 301 3.55 -0.79 -43.71
N LEU A 302 3.21 -1.92 -44.34
CA LEU A 302 3.12 -3.24 -43.69
C LEU A 302 4.47 -3.70 -43.09
N GLN A 303 5.59 -3.25 -43.65
CA GLN A 303 6.92 -3.59 -43.16
C GLN A 303 7.31 -2.74 -41.94
N GLN A 304 7.01 -1.44 -41.95
CA GLN A 304 7.16 -0.56 -40.77
C GLN A 304 6.27 -1.02 -39.61
N VAL A 305 4.98 -1.27 -39.86
CA VAL A 305 4.02 -1.75 -38.84
C VAL A 305 4.46 -3.09 -38.24
N LYS A 306 5.10 -3.99 -39.02
CA LYS A 306 5.68 -5.23 -38.49
C LYS A 306 6.87 -4.97 -37.56
N GLU A 307 7.78 -4.06 -37.91
CA GLU A 307 8.90 -3.72 -37.03
C GLU A 307 8.43 -3.07 -35.73
N GLU A 308 7.46 -2.15 -35.79
CA GLU A 308 6.87 -1.54 -34.61
C GLU A 308 6.11 -2.57 -33.76
N GLN A 309 5.39 -3.51 -34.38
CA GLN A 309 4.73 -4.61 -33.68
C GLN A 309 5.73 -5.57 -33.01
N VAL A 310 6.93 -5.78 -33.58
CA VAL A 310 8.00 -6.55 -32.93
C VAL A 310 8.59 -5.78 -31.74
N LYS A 311 8.89 -4.49 -31.91
CA LYS A 311 9.39 -3.62 -30.82
C LYS A 311 8.37 -3.54 -29.67
N ALA A 312 7.08 -3.36 -29.99
CA ALA A 312 5.98 -3.35 -29.02
C ALA A 312 5.81 -4.70 -28.30
N LYS A 313 5.98 -5.84 -29.01
CA LYS A 313 5.99 -7.17 -28.37
C LYS A 313 7.14 -7.32 -27.39
N GLN A 314 8.38 -6.99 -27.77
CA GLN A 314 9.53 -7.08 -26.88
C GLN A 314 9.38 -6.17 -25.65
N LEU A 315 8.88 -4.94 -25.82
CA LEU A 315 8.63 -4.03 -24.72
C LEU A 315 7.52 -4.55 -23.78
N ASN A 316 6.44 -5.11 -24.33
CA ASN A 316 5.37 -5.71 -23.55
C ASN A 316 5.83 -6.99 -22.81
N GLU A 317 6.71 -7.78 -23.42
CA GLU A 317 7.29 -8.99 -22.82
C GLU A 317 8.24 -8.64 -21.66
N GLN A 318 9.08 -7.61 -21.81
CA GLN A 318 9.91 -7.05 -20.72
C GLN A 318 9.06 -6.44 -19.59
N ASN A 319 7.99 -5.69 -19.93
CA ASN A 319 7.08 -5.15 -18.93
C ASN A 319 6.30 -6.25 -18.21
N THR A 320 5.90 -7.31 -18.90
CA THR A 320 5.26 -8.49 -18.29
C THR A 320 6.22 -9.19 -17.33
N GLN A 321 7.49 -9.40 -17.70
CA GLN A 321 8.51 -9.98 -16.84
C GLN A 321 8.71 -9.15 -15.56
N ARG A 322 8.92 -7.83 -15.69
CA ARG A 322 9.04 -6.92 -14.54
C ARG A 322 7.80 -6.94 -13.64
N LEU A 323 6.61 -6.96 -14.22
CA LEU A 323 5.35 -7.01 -13.46
C LEU A 323 5.19 -8.34 -12.73
N THR A 324 5.64 -9.47 -13.31
CA THR A 324 5.68 -10.76 -12.61
C THR A 324 6.70 -10.78 -11.47
N GLU A 325 7.89 -10.21 -11.65
CA GLU A 325 8.90 -10.09 -10.58
C GLU A 325 8.38 -9.20 -9.43
N GLN A 326 7.71 -8.09 -9.73
CA GLN A 326 7.07 -7.23 -8.74
C GLN A 326 5.93 -7.97 -8.02
N LEU A 327 5.03 -8.64 -8.74
CA LEU A 327 3.96 -9.45 -8.14
C LEU A 327 4.48 -10.60 -7.28
N GLU A 328 5.65 -11.16 -7.57
CA GLU A 328 6.27 -12.21 -6.76
C GLU A 328 6.94 -11.65 -5.50
N GLN A 329 7.54 -10.45 -5.57
CA GLN A 329 7.99 -9.71 -4.38
C GLN A 329 6.81 -9.28 -3.49
N GLU A 330 5.73 -8.75 -4.06
CA GLU A 330 4.52 -8.39 -3.32
C GLU A 330 3.88 -9.62 -2.66
N LYS A 331 3.74 -10.75 -3.38
CA LYS A 331 3.27 -12.02 -2.78
C LYS A 331 4.15 -12.47 -1.61
N LYS A 332 5.48 -12.30 -1.71
CA LYS A 332 6.40 -12.62 -0.61
C LYS A 332 6.16 -11.73 0.60
N GLN A 333 6.06 -10.41 0.41
CA GLN A 333 5.74 -9.45 1.48
C GLN A 333 4.36 -9.72 2.10
N VAL A 334 3.34 -10.03 1.30
CA VAL A 334 2.00 -10.42 1.78
C VAL A 334 2.05 -11.74 2.56
N THR A 335 2.89 -12.70 2.16
CA THR A 335 3.08 -13.96 2.90
C THR A 335 3.79 -13.73 4.24
N GLU A 336 4.81 -12.88 4.27
CA GLU A 336 5.52 -12.49 5.50
C GLU A 336 4.58 -11.71 6.44
N ALA A 337 3.77 -10.79 5.92
CA ALA A 337 2.75 -10.08 6.69
C ALA A 337 1.63 -10.99 7.20
N GLN A 338 1.22 -12.00 6.42
CA GLN A 338 0.26 -13.02 6.87
C GLN A 338 0.83 -13.89 8.00
N GLN A 339 2.12 -14.26 7.95
CA GLN A 339 2.77 -14.99 9.03
C GLN A 339 2.86 -14.17 10.32
N LEU A 340 3.18 -12.87 10.23
CA LEU A 340 3.16 -11.96 11.38
C LEU A 340 1.74 -11.81 11.95
N LEU A 341 0.73 -11.62 11.11
CA LEU A 341 -0.67 -11.53 11.54
C LEU A 341 -1.16 -12.83 12.21
N GLU A 342 -0.70 -14.00 11.75
CA GLU A 342 -1.04 -15.28 12.39
C GLU A 342 -0.36 -15.43 13.76
N GLN A 343 0.86 -14.91 13.94
CA GLN A 343 1.53 -14.83 15.24
C GLN A 343 0.81 -13.87 16.20
N GLU A 344 0.38 -12.69 15.73
CA GLU A 344 -0.41 -11.75 16.52
C GLU A 344 -1.76 -12.34 16.95
N LYS A 345 -2.47 -13.05 16.04
CA LYS A 345 -3.69 -13.80 16.39
C LYS A 345 -3.43 -14.83 17.49
N GLN A 346 -2.33 -15.58 17.42
CA GLN A 346 -2.01 -16.59 18.43
C GLN A 346 -1.71 -15.94 19.79
N GLN A 347 -0.94 -14.85 19.83
CA GLN A 347 -0.69 -14.09 21.06
C GLN A 347 -1.99 -13.51 21.64
N LEU A 348 -2.92 -13.04 20.78
CA LEU A 348 -4.21 -12.51 21.21
C LEU A 348 -5.15 -13.61 21.70
N LEU A 349 -5.08 -14.82 21.13
CA LEU A 349 -5.79 -16.02 21.62
C LEU A 349 -5.26 -16.47 23.00
N ASP A 350 -3.94 -16.52 23.17
CA ASP A 350 -3.30 -16.85 24.45
C ASP A 350 -3.67 -15.81 25.54
N LEU A 351 -3.69 -14.52 25.18
CA LEU A 351 -4.12 -13.43 26.06
C LEU A 351 -5.62 -13.52 26.41
N GLN A 352 -6.49 -13.88 25.45
CA GLN A 352 -7.91 -14.16 25.74
C GLN A 352 -8.07 -15.36 26.67
N GLN A 353 -7.22 -16.39 26.55
CA GLN A 353 -7.23 -17.54 27.44
C GLN A 353 -6.76 -17.17 28.86
N GLN A 354 -5.73 -16.32 29.00
CA GLN A 354 -5.35 -15.75 30.30
C GLN A 354 -6.45 -14.88 30.91
N LEU A 355 -7.09 -14.00 30.13
CA LEU A 355 -8.21 -13.19 30.59
C LEU A 355 -9.39 -14.04 31.06
N LYS A 356 -9.67 -15.16 30.37
CA LYS A 356 -10.69 -16.13 30.79
C LYS A 356 -10.30 -16.83 32.10
N GLN A 357 -9.04 -17.23 32.28
CA GLN A 357 -8.55 -17.81 33.54
C GLN A 357 -8.62 -16.80 34.69
N ASN A 358 -8.20 -15.55 34.47
CA ASN A 358 -8.31 -14.48 35.47
C ASN A 358 -9.78 -14.19 35.84
N LYS A 359 -10.70 -14.19 34.86
CA LYS A 359 -12.13 -14.05 35.14
C LYS A 359 -12.68 -15.22 35.95
N GLN A 360 -12.29 -16.45 35.64
CA GLN A 360 -12.69 -17.62 36.44
C GLN A 360 -12.11 -17.59 37.86
N ALA A 361 -10.88 -17.11 38.04
CA ALA A 361 -10.29 -16.89 39.37
C ALA A 361 -11.03 -15.77 40.14
N GLN A 362 -11.43 -14.70 39.47
CA GLN A 362 -12.24 -13.62 40.05
C GLN A 362 -13.64 -14.11 40.43
N GLU A 363 -14.31 -14.89 39.57
CA GLU A 363 -15.61 -15.52 39.85
C GLU A 363 -15.52 -16.50 41.04
N GLN A 364 -14.42 -17.25 41.17
CA GLN A 364 -14.16 -18.11 42.35
C GLN A 364 -13.89 -17.30 43.63
N MET A 365 -13.14 -16.20 43.54
CA MET A 365 -12.87 -15.32 44.68
C MET A 365 -14.12 -14.56 45.12
N GLU A 366 -15.00 -14.18 44.19
CA GLU A 366 -16.30 -13.59 44.45
C GLU A 366 -17.27 -14.61 45.08
N GLN A 367 -17.26 -15.87 44.62
CA GLN A 367 -17.98 -16.96 45.30
C GLN A 367 -17.47 -17.22 46.72
N GLN A 368 -16.15 -17.15 46.96
CA GLN A 368 -15.59 -17.27 48.31
C GLN A 368 -15.99 -16.09 49.21
N LEU A 369 -16.03 -14.86 48.67
CA LEU A 369 -16.53 -13.69 49.38
C LEU A 369 -18.05 -13.79 49.66
N GLN A 370 -18.84 -14.33 48.73
CA GLN A 370 -20.27 -14.61 48.96
C GLN A 370 -20.47 -15.71 50.01
N GLN A 371 -19.66 -16.77 50.01
CA GLN A 371 -19.72 -17.80 51.06
C GLN A 371 -19.31 -17.28 52.43
N ALA A 372 -18.28 -16.42 52.52
CA ALA A 372 -17.91 -15.73 53.75
C ALA A 372 -19.02 -14.76 54.22
N GLY A 373 -19.67 -14.07 53.28
CA GLY A 373 -20.85 -13.23 53.54
C GLY A 373 -22.03 -14.06 54.07
N GLN A 374 -22.35 -15.18 53.43
CA GLN A 374 -23.41 -16.10 53.86
C GLN A 374 -23.11 -16.71 55.23
N GLN A 375 -21.87 -17.09 55.53
CA GLN A 375 -21.49 -17.53 56.88
C GLN A 375 -21.63 -16.41 57.93
N HIS A 376 -21.40 -15.16 57.55
CA HIS A 376 -21.64 -14.00 58.43
C HIS A 376 -23.13 -13.70 58.61
N GLU A 377 -23.95 -13.85 57.56
CA GLU A 377 -25.41 -13.75 57.62
C GLU A 377 -26.00 -14.90 58.43
N GLU A 378 -25.54 -16.14 58.27
CA GLU A 378 -25.91 -17.30 59.10
C GLU A 378 -25.53 -17.08 60.56
N ALA A 379 -24.32 -16.58 60.85
CA ALA A 379 -23.92 -16.24 62.22
C ALA A 379 -24.82 -15.15 62.84
N THR A 380 -25.24 -14.17 62.04
CA THR A 380 -26.14 -13.08 62.47
C THR A 380 -27.58 -13.58 62.62
N ALA A 381 -28.04 -14.48 61.74
CA ALA A 381 -29.34 -15.13 61.80
C ALA A 381 -29.42 -16.11 62.99
N ILE A 382 -28.34 -16.80 63.35
CA ILE A 382 -28.25 -17.62 64.58
C ILE A 382 -28.29 -16.71 65.82
N GLN A 383 -27.62 -15.56 65.79
CA GLN A 383 -27.68 -14.57 66.87
C GLN A 383 -29.10 -13.98 67.03
N GLU A 384 -29.81 -13.72 65.93
CA GLU A 384 -31.19 -13.24 65.95
C GLU A 384 -32.19 -14.36 66.26
N GLN A 385 -31.95 -15.61 65.86
CA GLN A 385 -32.75 -16.77 66.27
C GLN A 385 -32.62 -17.06 67.76
N LEU A 386 -31.42 -16.97 68.35
CA LEU A 386 -31.24 -17.07 69.81
C LEU A 386 -32.03 -16.00 70.56
N LYS A 387 -32.08 -14.79 70.01
CA LYS A 387 -32.86 -13.66 70.53
C LYS A 387 -34.37 -13.87 70.38
N GLN A 388 -34.83 -14.36 69.23
CA GLN A 388 -36.24 -14.71 68.99
C GLN A 388 -36.70 -15.95 69.77
N GLN A 389 -35.83 -16.93 70.03
CA GLN A 389 -36.13 -18.07 70.90
C GLN A 389 -36.33 -17.62 72.36
N LEU A 390 -35.53 -16.66 72.83
CA LEU A 390 -35.70 -16.04 74.15
C LEU A 390 -37.05 -15.30 74.29
N GLU A 391 -37.54 -14.68 73.21
CA GLU A 391 -38.89 -14.06 73.17
C GLU A 391 -40.00 -15.11 72.97
N GLN A 392 -39.76 -16.17 72.21
CA GLN A 392 -40.74 -17.24 71.99
C GLN A 392 -40.97 -18.10 73.22
N GLU A 393 -39.96 -18.42 74.05
CA GLU A 393 -40.20 -19.08 75.34
C GLU A 393 -41.09 -18.22 76.25
N GLN A 394 -40.88 -16.89 76.25
CA GLN A 394 -41.72 -15.96 77.00
C GLN A 394 -43.16 -15.89 76.48
N GLN A 395 -43.41 -16.09 75.18
CA GLN A 395 -44.76 -16.12 74.60
C GLN A 395 -45.43 -17.50 74.64
N GLN A 396 -44.69 -18.61 74.54
CA GLN A 396 -45.25 -19.97 74.61
C GLN A 396 -45.81 -20.27 76.01
N HIS A 397 -45.22 -19.72 77.06
CA HIS A 397 -45.78 -19.74 78.43
C HIS A 397 -47.14 -19.00 78.53
N LEU A 398 -47.51 -18.16 77.55
CA LEU A 398 -48.79 -17.46 77.50
C LEU A 398 -49.82 -18.16 76.60
N GLN A 399 -49.39 -18.82 75.51
CA GLN A 399 -50.28 -19.53 74.57
C GLN A 399 -50.61 -20.97 74.97
N ALA A 400 -49.79 -21.64 75.79
CA ALA A 400 -50.08 -22.97 76.35
C ALA A 400 -51.34 -23.06 77.25
N LYS A 401 -52.12 -21.98 77.33
CA LYS A 401 -53.34 -21.82 78.14
C LYS A 401 -54.63 -21.80 77.30
N LYS A 402 -54.58 -22.02 75.98
CA LYS A 402 -55.75 -21.86 75.09
C LYS A 402 -55.68 -22.78 73.86
N GLN A 403 -56.60 -23.76 73.80
CA GLN A 403 -56.83 -24.73 72.70
C GLN A 403 -55.71 -25.78 72.49
N ILE A 404 -55.93 -27.09 72.36
CA ILE A 404 -57.12 -27.95 72.57
C ILE A 404 -58.38 -27.52 71.79
N GLU A 405 -58.47 -27.81 70.48
CA GLU A 405 -59.70 -28.22 69.77
C GLU A 405 -59.46 -28.56 68.26
N GLN A 406 -59.87 -29.76 67.79
CA GLN A 406 -60.30 -30.14 66.40
C GLN A 406 -59.26 -30.09 65.22
N GLY A 407 -59.33 -30.82 64.07
CA GLY A 407 -59.93 -32.15 63.75
C GLY A 407 -60.29 -32.56 62.25
N LYS A 408 -59.41 -33.27 61.48
CA LYS A 408 -59.65 -34.35 60.41
C LYS A 408 -60.09 -34.11 58.89
N GLN A 409 -59.44 -34.83 57.91
CA GLN A 409 -59.90 -35.57 56.63
C GLN A 409 -60.50 -34.84 55.33
N GLN A 410 -60.57 -35.29 54.01
CA GLN A 410 -59.98 -36.37 53.09
C GLN A 410 -59.98 -36.12 51.49
N ILE A 411 -60.28 -37.07 50.54
CA ILE A 411 -59.70 -37.26 49.12
C ILE A 411 -60.68 -37.83 47.97
N GLU A 412 -60.34 -37.85 46.61
CA GLU A 412 -60.54 -38.97 45.54
C GLU A 412 -61.24 -38.78 44.07
N GLN A 413 -60.88 -39.59 42.99
CA GLN A 413 -61.41 -40.07 41.59
C GLN A 413 -62.14 -39.19 40.42
N GLY A 414 -62.52 -39.54 39.12
CA GLY A 414 -62.78 -40.71 38.14
C GLY A 414 -62.96 -40.45 36.54
N LYS A 415 -63.61 -41.28 35.63
CA LYS A 415 -63.65 -41.28 34.05
C LYS A 415 -64.97 -41.90 33.31
N GLU A 416 -65.34 -42.18 31.98
CA GLU A 416 -64.94 -42.10 30.47
C GLU A 416 -66.06 -42.54 29.34
N GLN A 417 -65.84 -42.52 27.95
CA GLN A 417 -66.50 -43.20 26.69
C GLN A 417 -67.86 -42.74 25.92
N GLN A 418 -68.41 -43.15 24.69
CA GLN A 418 -68.01 -43.58 23.25
C GLN A 418 -69.17 -43.96 22.14
N GLU A 419 -69.03 -43.79 20.76
CA GLU A 419 -69.61 -44.47 19.45
C GLU A 419 -70.79 -44.07 18.38
N LEU A 420 -71.20 -44.90 17.32
CA LEU A 420 -71.64 -44.52 15.87
C LEU A 420 -72.69 -45.38 14.93
N LEU A 421 -73.63 -44.79 14.06
CA LEU A 421 -74.37 -45.20 12.71
C LEU A 421 -75.55 -46.30 12.51
N LYS A 422 -76.38 -46.63 11.41
CA LYS A 422 -77.12 -46.06 10.15
C LYS A 422 -78.12 -47.02 9.25
N GLN A 423 -79.08 -46.50 8.37
CA GLN A 423 -79.65 -46.97 6.97
C GLN A 423 -81.09 -47.63 6.59
N GLN A 424 -81.75 -47.29 5.40
CA GLN A 424 -82.62 -48.05 4.36
C GLN A 424 -84.12 -47.68 3.89
N LEU A 425 -84.59 -48.07 2.64
CA LEU A 425 -85.92 -47.75 1.90
C LEU A 425 -86.25 -48.54 0.54
N GLN A 426 -87.52 -48.72 0.02
CA GLN A 426 -87.86 -49.13 -1.42
C GLN A 426 -89.35 -49.06 -1.99
N GLN A 427 -89.53 -49.14 -3.36
CA GLN A 427 -90.71 -49.59 -4.24
C GLN A 427 -91.90 -48.64 -4.64
N ALA A 428 -92.76 -48.84 -5.70
CA ALA A 428 -92.74 -49.51 -7.06
C ALA A 428 -94.07 -49.31 -7.93
N LYS A 429 -94.10 -49.77 -9.22
CA LYS A 429 -95.23 -49.85 -10.27
C LYS A 429 -95.78 -48.55 -10.91
N GLN A 430 -96.37 -48.43 -12.13
CA GLN A 430 -96.48 -49.18 -13.44
C GLN A 430 -97.67 -50.14 -13.82
N GLN A 431 -98.47 -49.81 -14.88
CA GLN A 431 -99.15 -50.65 -15.96
C GLN A 431 -100.52 -50.07 -16.52
N GLN A 432 -100.58 -49.51 -17.75
CA GLN A 432 -101.86 -49.02 -18.38
C GLN A 432 -101.80 -48.84 -19.93
N LEU A 433 -101.23 -49.79 -20.70
CA LEU A 433 -100.56 -49.44 -21.97
C LEU A 433 -101.32 -49.67 -23.31
N GLU A 434 -102.11 -50.72 -23.47
CA GLU A 434 -102.26 -51.34 -24.82
C GLU A 434 -103.48 -50.93 -25.65
N MET A 435 -104.62 -50.55 -25.03
CA MET A 435 -105.86 -50.28 -25.80
C MET A 435 -105.85 -48.96 -26.60
N GLN A 436 -104.85 -48.09 -26.43
CA GLN A 436 -104.73 -46.85 -27.21
C GLN A 436 -104.16 -47.06 -28.63
N GLN A 437 -103.40 -48.14 -28.86
CA GLN A 437 -102.47 -48.23 -30.00
C GLN A 437 -103.13 -48.22 -31.40
N GLN A 438 -104.36 -48.71 -31.55
CA GLN A 438 -105.03 -48.80 -32.86
C GLN A 438 -105.75 -47.51 -33.29
N LEU A 439 -106.13 -46.64 -32.34
CA LEU A 439 -106.73 -45.34 -32.65
C LEU A 439 -105.67 -44.29 -33.03
N GLU A 440 -104.43 -44.52 -32.62
CA GLU A 440 -103.28 -43.64 -32.88
C GLU A 440 -102.85 -43.66 -34.36
N GLN A 441 -102.84 -44.83 -35.02
CA GLN A 441 -102.26 -45.00 -36.35
C GLN A 441 -102.98 -44.20 -37.45
N ASN A 442 -104.32 -44.11 -37.40
CA ASN A 442 -105.07 -43.31 -38.38
C ASN A 442 -104.99 -41.80 -38.12
N LYS A 443 -104.63 -41.36 -36.91
CA LYS A 443 -104.23 -39.96 -36.68
C LYS A 443 -102.85 -39.68 -37.26
N GLN A 444 -101.88 -40.57 -36.99
CA GLN A 444 -100.48 -40.38 -37.38
C GLN A 444 -100.30 -40.06 -38.87
N ILE A 445 -101.09 -40.65 -39.77
CA ILE A 445 -101.02 -40.38 -41.22
C ILE A 445 -101.48 -38.95 -41.57
N GLN A 446 -102.53 -38.42 -40.92
CA GLN A 446 -102.93 -37.02 -41.11
C GLN A 446 -101.98 -36.04 -40.42
N GLU A 447 -101.44 -36.43 -39.25
CA GLU A 447 -100.41 -35.67 -38.53
C GLU A 447 -99.15 -35.51 -39.38
N GLN A 448 -98.70 -36.57 -40.06
CA GLN A 448 -97.49 -36.60 -40.89
C GLN A 448 -97.54 -35.63 -42.09
N LEU A 449 -98.65 -35.60 -42.86
CA LEU A 449 -98.77 -34.61 -43.96
C LEU A 449 -98.75 -33.17 -43.44
N LYS A 450 -99.34 -32.93 -42.26
CA LYS A 450 -99.38 -31.61 -41.64
C LYS A 450 -98.00 -31.18 -41.11
N GLN A 451 -97.25 -32.14 -40.53
CA GLN A 451 -95.87 -31.94 -40.09
C GLN A 451 -94.93 -31.66 -41.25
N GLN A 452 -95.06 -32.32 -42.40
CA GLN A 452 -94.20 -32.05 -43.57
C GLN A 452 -94.37 -30.61 -44.10
N LEU A 453 -95.60 -30.11 -44.19
CA LEU A 453 -95.86 -28.71 -44.56
C LEU A 453 -95.28 -27.72 -43.54
N GLN A 454 -95.41 -28.03 -42.24
CA GLN A 454 -94.88 -27.18 -41.16
C GLN A 454 -93.33 -27.22 -41.06
N GLN A 455 -92.70 -28.35 -41.39
CA GLN A 455 -91.24 -28.45 -41.49
C GLN A 455 -90.68 -27.60 -42.64
N SER A 456 -91.38 -27.55 -43.78
CA SER A 456 -90.97 -26.73 -44.92
C SER A 456 -91.03 -25.22 -44.62
N SER A 457 -92.04 -24.74 -43.89
CA SER A 457 -92.08 -23.33 -43.46
C SER A 457 -90.96 -23.01 -42.44
N GLN A 458 -90.71 -23.90 -41.48
CA GLN A 458 -89.63 -23.75 -40.50
C GLN A 458 -88.23 -23.81 -41.11
N GLN A 459 -88.05 -24.47 -42.27
CA GLN A 459 -86.78 -24.43 -43.00
C GLN A 459 -86.53 -23.04 -43.62
N ASN A 460 -87.55 -22.41 -44.19
CA ASN A 460 -87.41 -21.04 -44.72
C ASN A 460 -87.10 -20.01 -43.61
N GLU A 461 -87.78 -20.07 -42.46
CA GLU A 461 -87.48 -19.18 -41.32
C GLU A 461 -86.02 -19.35 -40.82
N LYS A 462 -85.52 -20.59 -40.79
CA LYS A 462 -84.12 -20.88 -40.44
C LYS A 462 -83.12 -20.31 -41.45
N VAL A 463 -83.43 -20.36 -42.75
CA VAL A 463 -82.56 -19.75 -43.79
C VAL A 463 -82.47 -18.23 -43.58
N THR A 464 -83.57 -17.54 -43.31
CA THR A 464 -83.53 -16.10 -42.99
C THR A 464 -82.77 -15.81 -41.69
N LEU A 465 -82.95 -16.62 -40.63
CA LEU A 465 -82.22 -16.43 -39.37
C LEU A 465 -80.70 -16.62 -39.55
N ILE A 466 -80.28 -17.60 -40.34
CA ILE A 466 -78.87 -17.84 -40.68
C ILE A 466 -78.30 -16.67 -41.51
N GLN A 467 -79.06 -16.11 -42.44
CA GLN A 467 -78.63 -14.92 -43.19
C GLN A 467 -78.44 -13.69 -42.28
N GLU A 468 -79.34 -13.46 -41.32
CA GLU A 468 -79.20 -12.38 -40.33
C GLU A 468 -77.97 -12.59 -39.43
N GLN A 469 -77.72 -13.83 -38.98
CA GLN A 469 -76.55 -14.19 -38.16
C GLN A 469 -75.22 -14.02 -38.91
N ILE A 470 -75.12 -14.49 -40.15
CA ILE A 470 -73.92 -14.31 -40.98
C ILE A 470 -73.62 -12.83 -41.18
N LYS A 471 -74.66 -12.01 -41.41
CA LYS A 471 -74.53 -10.55 -41.57
C LYS A 471 -74.00 -9.88 -40.29
N GLN A 472 -74.51 -10.26 -39.11
CA GLN A 472 -73.99 -9.77 -37.82
C GLN A 472 -72.54 -10.19 -37.56
N GLN A 473 -72.16 -11.42 -37.92
CA GLN A 473 -70.76 -11.87 -37.81
C GLN A 473 -69.82 -11.07 -38.72
N LEU A 474 -70.21 -10.84 -39.98
CA LEU A 474 -69.42 -10.05 -40.92
C LEU A 474 -69.24 -8.58 -40.47
N GLU A 475 -70.23 -8.03 -39.78
CA GLU A 475 -70.21 -6.67 -39.22
C GLU A 475 -69.30 -6.60 -37.98
N GLN A 476 -69.28 -7.64 -37.13
CA GLN A 476 -68.33 -7.78 -36.02
C GLN A 476 -66.89 -7.98 -36.50
N GLU A 477 -66.64 -8.82 -37.51
CA GLU A 477 -65.30 -8.99 -38.09
C GLU A 477 -64.77 -7.68 -38.70
N ASN A 478 -65.61 -6.90 -39.39
CA ASN A 478 -65.21 -5.59 -39.90
C ASN A 478 -64.85 -4.61 -38.77
N GLN A 479 -65.56 -4.61 -37.65
CA GLN A 479 -65.21 -3.77 -36.49
C GLN A 479 -63.88 -4.21 -35.85
N GLN A 480 -63.64 -5.53 -35.71
CA GLN A 480 -62.35 -6.04 -35.22
C GLN A 480 -61.20 -5.72 -36.18
N TYR A 481 -61.40 -5.83 -37.49
CA TYR A 481 -60.43 -5.42 -38.50
C TYR A 481 -60.07 -3.93 -38.41
N LEU A 482 -61.07 -3.07 -38.21
CA LEU A 482 -60.85 -1.62 -38.06
C LEU A 482 -60.02 -1.30 -36.81
N LEU A 483 -60.33 -1.93 -35.68
CA LEU A 483 -59.58 -1.82 -34.42
C LEU A 483 -58.13 -2.32 -34.57
N ALA A 484 -57.94 -3.50 -35.16
CA ALA A 484 -56.61 -4.07 -35.39
C ALA A 484 -55.77 -3.17 -36.32
N LYS A 485 -56.38 -2.60 -37.36
CA LYS A 485 -55.69 -1.62 -38.23
C LYS A 485 -55.29 -0.37 -37.45
N GLN A 486 -56.17 0.17 -36.61
CA GLN A 486 -55.89 1.36 -35.80
C GLN A 486 -54.74 1.11 -34.80
N GLN A 487 -54.70 -0.06 -34.17
CA GLN A 487 -53.59 -0.48 -33.30
C GLN A 487 -52.27 -0.63 -34.06
N ILE A 488 -52.27 -1.15 -35.30
CA ILE A 488 -51.08 -1.20 -36.16
C ILE A 488 -50.61 0.21 -36.55
N GLU A 489 -51.53 1.16 -36.79
CA GLU A 489 -51.19 2.56 -37.05
C GLU A 489 -50.55 3.23 -35.84
N GLN A 490 -51.07 2.97 -34.62
CA GLN A 490 -50.48 3.49 -33.36
C GLN A 490 -49.10 2.88 -33.07
N GLY A 491 -48.94 1.56 -33.20
CA GLY A 491 -47.66 0.88 -32.96
C GLY A 491 -46.54 1.33 -33.91
N LYS A 492 -46.87 1.80 -35.12
CA LYS A 492 -45.89 2.47 -36.01
C LYS A 492 -45.46 3.83 -35.46
N GLN A 493 -46.39 4.65 -34.98
CA GLN A 493 -46.08 5.97 -34.41
C GLN A 493 -45.22 5.85 -33.15
N GLU A 494 -45.52 4.88 -32.28
CA GLU A 494 -44.69 4.55 -31.11
C GLU A 494 -43.29 4.06 -31.53
N GLN A 495 -43.19 3.20 -32.55
CA GLN A 495 -41.90 2.73 -33.08
C GLN A 495 -41.07 3.84 -33.74
N GLU A 496 -41.72 4.84 -34.34
CA GLU A 496 -41.05 6.00 -34.95
C GLU A 496 -40.55 6.98 -33.86
N GLN A 497 -41.36 7.27 -32.84
CA GLN A 497 -40.94 8.04 -31.67
C GLN A 497 -39.78 7.38 -30.89
N LEU A 498 -39.83 6.05 -30.69
CA LEU A 498 -38.72 5.32 -30.06
C LEU A 498 -37.41 5.48 -30.85
N LYS A 499 -37.50 5.60 -32.18
CA LYS A 499 -36.36 5.70 -33.10
C LYS A 499 -35.73 7.09 -33.06
N GLU A 500 -36.53 8.15 -32.94
CA GLU A 500 -36.05 9.51 -32.69
C GLU A 500 -35.35 9.60 -31.32
N GLN A 501 -35.95 9.05 -30.26
CA GLN A 501 -35.33 8.98 -28.94
C GLN A 501 -34.00 8.21 -28.95
N LEU A 502 -33.91 7.11 -29.70
CA LEU A 502 -32.66 6.34 -29.84
C LEU A 502 -31.56 7.14 -30.57
N GLN A 503 -31.91 7.96 -31.56
CA GLN A 503 -30.97 8.87 -32.21
C GLN A 503 -30.52 9.99 -31.27
N GLN A 504 -31.42 10.54 -30.46
CA GLN A 504 -31.13 11.59 -29.49
C GLN A 504 -30.16 11.07 -28.40
N ILE A 505 -30.42 9.90 -27.82
CA ILE A 505 -29.53 9.22 -26.86
C ILE A 505 -28.17 8.88 -27.49
N GLN A 506 -28.13 8.51 -28.77
CA GLN A 506 -26.86 8.30 -29.48
C GLN A 506 -26.05 9.60 -29.67
N HIS A 507 -26.72 10.74 -29.85
CA HIS A 507 -26.07 12.04 -29.96
C HIS A 507 -25.53 12.53 -28.61
N GLU A 508 -26.34 12.45 -27.55
CA GLU A 508 -25.92 12.79 -26.17
C GLU A 508 -24.74 11.91 -25.71
N LYS A 509 -24.78 10.60 -26.01
CA LYS A 509 -23.66 9.70 -25.73
C LYS A 509 -22.38 10.14 -26.46
N LEU A 510 -22.46 10.60 -27.71
CA LEU A 510 -21.30 11.04 -28.46
C LEU A 510 -20.68 12.30 -27.86
N GLN A 511 -21.51 13.26 -27.43
CA GLN A 511 -21.06 14.47 -26.73
C GLN A 511 -20.37 14.13 -25.40
N LEU A 512 -21.01 13.30 -24.57
CA LEU A 512 -20.43 12.83 -23.30
C LEU A 512 -19.12 12.04 -23.47
N GLN A 513 -18.94 11.34 -24.60
CA GLN A 513 -17.65 10.70 -24.91
C GLN A 513 -16.56 11.72 -25.25
N GLN A 514 -16.89 12.83 -25.94
CA GLN A 514 -15.93 13.90 -26.24
C GLN A 514 -15.55 14.69 -24.99
N GLU A 515 -16.52 15.06 -24.16
CA GLU A 515 -16.27 15.73 -22.87
C GLU A 515 -15.38 14.89 -21.95
N LEU A 516 -15.62 13.57 -21.89
CA LEU A 516 -14.78 12.63 -21.13
C LEU A 516 -13.36 12.48 -21.69
N GLU A 517 -13.13 12.66 -22.99
CA GLU A 517 -11.79 12.67 -23.59
C GLU A 517 -11.07 14.01 -23.33
N GLU A 518 -11.78 15.13 -23.34
CA GLU A 518 -11.22 16.42 -22.92
C GLU A 518 -10.86 16.46 -21.42
N GLU A 519 -11.73 15.95 -20.54
CA GLU A 519 -11.47 15.88 -19.09
C GLU A 519 -10.28 14.97 -18.77
N LYS A 520 -10.14 13.83 -19.45
CA LYS A 520 -8.93 12.99 -19.37
C LYS A 520 -7.70 13.74 -19.86
N SER A 521 -7.80 14.47 -20.98
CA SER A 521 -6.70 15.28 -21.50
C SER A 521 -6.28 16.41 -20.55
N GLN A 522 -7.21 16.94 -19.75
CA GLN A 522 -6.91 17.91 -18.69
C GLN A 522 -6.28 17.22 -17.47
N THR A 523 -6.84 16.10 -17.01
CA THR A 523 -6.32 15.28 -15.92
C THR A 523 -4.85 14.91 -16.16
N THR A 524 -4.51 14.35 -17.31
CA THR A 524 -3.11 13.98 -17.63
C THR A 524 -2.16 15.18 -17.71
N LYS A 525 -2.64 16.38 -18.05
CA LYS A 525 -1.83 17.62 -17.98
C LYS A 525 -1.60 18.09 -16.55
N VAL A 526 -2.52 17.81 -15.62
CA VAL A 526 -2.36 18.08 -14.18
C VAL A 526 -1.40 17.06 -13.57
N GLU A 527 -1.56 15.77 -13.88
CA GLU A 527 -0.64 14.70 -13.46
C GLU A 527 0.80 14.98 -13.91
N GLN A 528 1.02 15.37 -15.18
CA GLN A 528 2.34 15.73 -15.69
C GLN A 528 2.97 16.94 -14.97
N LYS A 529 2.17 17.94 -14.60
CA LYS A 529 2.67 19.09 -13.81
C LYS A 529 3.03 18.68 -12.38
N PHE A 530 2.17 17.89 -11.73
CA PHE A 530 2.41 17.43 -10.37
C PHE A 530 3.67 16.56 -10.28
N GLU A 531 3.89 15.66 -11.25
CA GLU A 531 5.11 14.84 -11.29
C GLU A 531 6.36 15.69 -11.58
N GLN A 532 6.28 16.74 -12.42
CA GLN A 532 7.37 17.69 -12.62
C GLN A 532 7.70 18.53 -11.38
N GLU A 533 6.68 19.03 -10.66
CA GLU A 533 6.88 19.76 -9.39
C GLU A 533 7.51 18.86 -8.32
N LYS A 534 7.06 17.59 -8.25
CA LYS A 534 7.62 16.55 -7.38
C LYS A 534 9.07 16.20 -7.73
N GLU A 535 9.41 16.04 -9.01
CA GLU A 535 10.80 15.83 -9.44
C GLU A 535 11.68 17.04 -9.08
N GLY A 536 11.19 18.27 -9.28
CA GLY A 536 11.88 19.50 -8.88
C GLY A 536 12.13 19.58 -7.37
N LEU A 537 11.12 19.25 -6.56
CA LEU A 537 11.24 19.24 -5.10
C LEU A 537 12.22 18.16 -4.60
N VAL A 538 12.23 17.00 -5.26
CA VAL A 538 13.20 15.92 -4.98
C VAL A 538 14.62 16.37 -5.35
N GLN A 539 14.82 17.07 -6.47
CA GLN A 539 16.14 17.61 -6.85
C GLN A 539 16.62 18.67 -5.85
N GLN A 540 15.76 19.60 -5.43
CA GLN A 540 16.09 20.58 -4.40
C GLN A 540 16.52 19.90 -3.09
N TYR A 541 15.73 18.94 -2.60
CA TYR A 541 16.06 18.21 -1.37
C TYR A 541 17.35 17.37 -1.49
N MET A 542 17.64 16.79 -2.67
CA MET A 542 18.92 16.11 -2.91
C MET A 542 20.10 17.09 -2.89
N GLN A 543 19.92 18.31 -3.40
CA GLN A 543 20.96 19.33 -3.42
C GLN A 543 21.21 19.94 -2.02
N GLU A 544 20.16 20.34 -1.30
CA GLU A 544 20.27 20.80 0.10
C GLU A 544 20.93 19.74 1.00
N LYS A 545 20.60 18.46 0.79
CA LYS A 545 21.25 17.34 1.49
C LYS A 545 22.72 17.19 1.10
N ALA A 546 23.09 17.39 -0.17
CA ALA A 546 24.48 17.33 -0.62
C ALA A 546 25.31 18.47 0.00
N ASP A 547 24.77 19.70 -0.01
CA ASP A 547 25.40 20.88 0.58
C ASP A 547 25.56 20.71 2.10
N PHE A 548 24.54 20.23 2.81
CA PHE A 548 24.63 19.91 4.25
C PHE A 548 25.68 18.84 4.57
N VAL A 549 25.80 17.80 3.73
CA VAL A 549 26.84 16.77 3.89
C VAL A 549 28.24 17.33 3.63
N ALA A 550 28.38 18.22 2.64
CA ALA A 550 29.65 18.90 2.36
C ALA A 550 30.07 19.83 3.52
N ASP A 551 29.14 20.62 4.07
CA ASP A 551 29.40 21.47 5.23
C ASP A 551 29.76 20.65 6.49
N PHE A 552 29.06 19.52 6.72
CA PHE A 552 29.39 18.63 7.83
C PHE A 552 30.79 17.99 7.66
N GLN A 553 31.15 17.58 6.45
CA GLN A 553 32.50 17.08 6.15
C GLN A 553 33.56 18.18 6.33
N ASN A 554 33.31 19.40 5.87
CA ASN A 554 34.19 20.55 6.09
C ASN A 554 34.37 20.87 7.58
N GLN A 555 33.31 20.81 8.39
CA GLN A 555 33.39 20.98 9.85
C GLN A 555 34.22 19.85 10.50
N GLN A 556 33.99 18.59 10.13
CA GLN A 556 34.81 17.47 10.62
C GLN A 556 36.28 17.63 10.25
N THR A 557 36.60 17.99 9.00
CA THR A 557 37.98 18.23 8.54
C THR A 557 38.64 19.36 9.31
N ASN A 558 37.96 20.49 9.53
CA ASN A 558 38.48 21.61 10.33
C ASN A 558 38.75 21.19 11.79
N ILE A 559 37.84 20.44 12.41
CA ILE A 559 38.01 19.94 13.80
C ILE A 559 39.22 18.99 13.89
N VAL A 560 39.36 18.06 12.94
CA VAL A 560 40.53 17.16 12.88
C VAL A 560 41.83 17.95 12.71
N GLN A 561 41.88 18.89 11.78
CA GLN A 561 43.08 19.73 11.56
C GLN A 561 43.43 20.58 12.80
N GLN A 562 42.45 21.11 13.53
CA GLN A 562 42.70 21.81 14.80
C GLN A 562 43.31 20.87 15.86
N TYR A 563 42.77 19.67 16.03
CA TYR A 563 43.34 18.69 16.98
C TYR A 563 44.73 18.20 16.56
N GLU A 564 44.99 17.99 15.27
CA GLU A 564 46.32 17.65 14.76
C GLU A 564 47.32 18.79 14.95
N GLY A 565 46.92 20.04 14.73
CA GLY A 565 47.74 21.23 15.02
C GLY A 565 48.09 21.36 16.50
N GLN A 566 47.10 21.21 17.39
CA GLN A 566 47.32 21.22 18.85
C GLN A 566 48.25 20.07 19.28
N LYS A 567 48.00 18.85 18.80
CA LYS A 567 48.84 17.66 19.06
C LYS A 567 50.27 17.86 18.57
N SER A 568 50.47 18.44 17.39
CA SER A 568 51.78 18.79 16.84
C SER A 568 52.50 19.80 17.74
N THR A 569 51.81 20.84 18.19
CA THR A 569 52.36 21.87 19.09
C THR A 569 52.79 21.27 20.44
N ILE A 570 51.96 20.39 21.01
CA ILE A 570 52.27 19.68 22.27
C ILE A 570 53.49 18.76 22.09
N ILE A 571 53.57 18.01 20.98
CA ILE A 571 54.72 17.16 20.67
C ILE A 571 56.00 18.00 20.52
N GLN A 572 55.94 19.12 19.80
CA GLN A 572 57.09 20.02 19.64
C GLN A 572 57.54 20.62 20.98
N HIS A 573 56.61 20.99 21.86
CA HIS A 573 56.92 21.50 23.20
C HIS A 573 57.69 20.47 24.05
N TYR A 574 57.19 19.23 24.13
CA TYR A 574 57.87 18.16 24.88
C TYR A 574 59.19 17.74 24.22
N GLN A 575 59.29 17.72 22.88
CA GLN A 575 60.56 17.48 22.18
C GLN A 575 61.60 18.56 22.49
N ALA A 576 61.19 19.84 22.58
CA ALA A 576 62.07 20.92 22.98
C ALA A 576 62.55 20.75 24.44
N GLN A 577 61.64 20.47 25.38
CA GLN A 577 61.99 20.19 26.78
C GLN A 577 62.96 19.01 26.92
N ILE A 578 62.68 17.88 26.26
CA ILE A 578 63.55 16.69 26.27
C ILE A 578 64.94 17.05 25.72
N LYS A 579 65.01 17.83 24.63
CA LYS A 579 66.29 18.29 24.07
C LYS A 579 67.07 19.18 25.05
N THR A 580 66.40 20.09 25.76
CA THR A 580 67.02 20.92 26.80
C THR A 580 67.55 20.08 27.96
N ILE A 581 66.78 19.10 28.45
CA ILE A 581 67.21 18.20 29.54
C ILE A 581 68.42 17.35 29.12
N ILE A 582 68.41 16.81 27.90
CA ILE A 582 69.57 16.06 27.36
C ILE A 582 70.80 16.98 27.26
N GLN A 583 70.63 18.23 26.84
CA GLN A 583 71.74 19.18 26.75
C GLN A 583 72.29 19.57 28.13
N GLN A 584 71.43 19.73 29.14
CA GLN A 584 71.86 19.94 30.53
C GLN A 584 72.64 18.73 31.08
N GLN A 585 72.11 17.51 30.91
CA GLN A 585 72.81 16.29 31.34
C GLN A 585 74.16 16.09 30.63
N GLN A 586 74.27 16.50 29.36
CA GLN A 586 75.55 16.51 28.63
C GLN A 586 76.54 17.53 29.20
N GLN A 587 76.08 18.71 29.61
CA GLN A 587 76.92 19.72 30.27
C GLN A 587 77.36 19.28 31.67
N GLU A 588 76.44 18.77 32.50
CA GLU A 588 76.74 18.20 33.82
C GLU A 588 77.76 17.06 33.72
N ARG A 589 77.59 16.15 32.76
CA ARG A 589 78.53 15.05 32.54
C ARG A 589 79.89 15.53 32.03
N ALA A 590 79.95 16.59 31.23
CA ALA A 590 81.22 17.20 30.80
C ALA A 590 81.96 17.87 31.98
N LEU A 591 81.23 18.60 32.84
CA LEU A 591 81.76 19.22 34.05
C LEU A 591 82.26 18.16 35.06
N LEU A 592 81.50 17.08 35.25
CA LEU A 592 81.92 15.97 36.11
C LEU A 592 83.16 15.25 35.56
N ASN A 593 83.25 15.04 34.24
CA ASN A 593 84.44 14.45 33.63
C ASN A 593 85.69 15.33 33.80
N THR A 594 85.56 16.66 33.67
CA THR A 594 86.69 17.59 33.91
C THR A 594 87.12 17.60 35.37
N TYR A 595 86.17 17.67 36.31
CA TYR A 595 86.45 17.54 37.74
C TYR A 595 87.17 16.22 38.11
N LEU A 596 86.73 15.09 37.54
CA LEU A 596 87.34 13.79 37.80
C LEU A 596 88.76 13.67 37.21
N GLU A 597 89.04 14.33 36.09
CA GLU A 597 90.38 14.33 35.49
C GLU A 597 91.32 15.29 36.25
N GLU A 598 90.86 16.48 36.66
CA GLU A 598 91.60 17.41 37.53
C GLU A 598 91.97 16.77 38.88
N GLU A 599 91.03 16.08 39.53
CA GLU A 599 91.29 15.43 40.83
C GLU A 599 92.20 14.20 40.69
N LYS A 600 92.12 13.50 39.55
CA LYS A 600 93.05 12.42 39.18
C LYS A 600 94.46 12.95 38.93
N GLU A 601 94.61 14.08 38.23
CA GLU A 601 95.92 14.74 38.06
C GLU A 601 96.52 15.14 39.40
N ARG A 602 95.73 15.75 40.30
CA ARG A 602 96.16 16.08 41.68
C ARG A 602 96.59 14.86 42.49
N LEU A 603 95.82 13.78 42.47
CA LEU A 603 96.18 12.54 43.18
C LEU A 603 97.47 11.92 42.60
N GLN A 604 97.70 12.04 41.29
CA GLN A 604 98.91 11.57 40.64
C GLN A 604 100.12 12.47 40.92
N GLU A 605 99.94 13.79 41.00
CA GLU A 605 100.94 14.75 41.46
C GLU A 605 101.32 14.50 42.94
N GLN A 606 100.34 14.32 43.82
CA GLN A 606 100.57 13.96 45.22
C GLN A 606 101.33 12.63 45.32
N TYR A 607 100.91 11.58 44.60
CA TYR A 607 101.60 10.29 44.60
C TYR A 607 103.07 10.41 44.14
N ASN A 608 103.34 11.25 43.13
CA ASN A 608 104.72 11.51 42.68
C ASN A 608 105.54 12.23 43.75
N ASN A 609 104.98 13.25 44.40
CA ASN A 609 105.63 13.99 45.49
C ASN A 609 105.91 13.09 46.71
N ASP A 610 104.92 12.31 47.16
CA ASP A 610 105.07 11.36 48.27
C ASP A 610 106.14 10.29 47.96
N LYS A 611 106.21 9.84 46.69
CA LYS A 611 107.23 8.91 46.19
C LYS A 611 108.62 9.54 46.13
N GLU A 612 108.75 10.81 45.75
CA GLU A 612 110.03 11.53 45.75
C GLU A 612 110.53 11.77 47.19
N VAL A 613 109.64 12.12 48.12
CA VAL A 613 109.95 12.22 49.55
C VAL A 613 110.44 10.87 50.10
N MET A 614 109.75 9.76 49.80
CA MET A 614 110.18 8.41 50.19
C MET A 614 111.54 8.02 49.59
N LEU A 615 111.81 8.37 48.33
CA LEU A 615 113.11 8.12 47.70
C LEU A 615 114.23 8.92 48.37
N ASN A 616 114.00 10.20 48.64
CA ASN A 616 114.98 11.06 49.32
C ASN A 616 115.22 10.62 50.77
N GLN A 617 114.20 10.13 51.49
CA GLN A 617 114.36 9.49 52.79
C GLN A 617 115.23 8.22 52.69
N SER A 618 114.92 7.31 51.76
CA SER A 618 115.70 6.08 51.57
C SER A 618 117.16 6.34 51.17
N LEU A 619 117.44 7.41 50.41
CA LEU A 619 118.81 7.82 50.06
C LEU A 619 119.55 8.41 51.26
N ASN A 620 118.85 9.17 52.12
CA ASN A 620 119.41 9.71 53.34
C ASN A 620 119.69 8.61 54.39
N ASP A 621 118.83 7.61 54.49
CA ASP A 621 119.02 6.46 55.38
C ASP A 621 120.19 5.56 54.93
N ASP A 622 120.35 5.31 53.61
CA ASP A 622 121.50 4.61 53.04
C ASP A 622 122.83 5.39 53.22
N ALA A 623 122.78 6.73 53.18
CA ALA A 623 123.93 7.57 53.53
C ALA A 623 124.26 7.46 55.04
N LEU A 624 123.25 7.52 55.91
CA LEU A 624 123.41 7.39 57.36
C LEU A 624 123.92 6.00 57.76
N GLU A 625 123.49 4.93 57.07
CA GLU A 625 124.01 3.59 57.29
C GLU A 625 125.48 3.48 56.87
N LYS A 626 125.90 4.14 55.78
CA LYS A 626 127.32 4.19 55.36
C LYS A 626 128.20 4.96 56.36
N GLU A 627 127.74 6.10 56.87
CA GLU A 627 128.43 6.79 57.97
C GLU A 627 128.52 5.91 59.22
N LEU A 628 127.45 5.22 59.58
CA LEU A 628 127.41 4.32 60.73
C LEU A 628 128.27 3.05 60.53
N GLN A 629 128.45 2.55 59.29
CA GLN A 629 129.41 1.50 58.96
C GLN A 629 130.85 2.01 59.05
N GLN A 630 131.13 3.22 58.58
CA GLN A 630 132.45 3.86 58.70
C GLN A 630 132.83 4.09 60.17
N ILE A 631 131.93 4.64 60.98
CA ILE A 631 132.13 4.82 62.44
C ILE A 631 132.32 3.46 63.14
N LYS A 632 131.59 2.41 62.75
CA LYS A 632 131.83 1.04 63.26
C LYS A 632 133.23 0.51 62.88
N LYS A 633 133.72 0.82 61.68
CA LYS A 633 135.06 0.44 61.22
C LYS A 633 136.14 1.18 62.01
N GLU A 634 136.02 2.49 62.16
CA GLU A 634 136.92 3.33 62.97
C GLU A 634 136.93 2.89 64.45
N TYR A 635 135.75 2.57 65.01
CA TYR A 635 135.65 2.00 66.36
C TYR A 635 136.29 0.61 66.46
N SER A 636 136.23 -0.21 65.40
CA SER A 636 136.90 -1.52 65.37
C SER A 636 138.41 -1.37 65.30
N GLU A 637 138.92 -0.45 64.46
CA GLU A 637 140.34 -0.15 64.31
C GLU A 637 140.91 0.44 65.62
N LEU A 638 140.22 1.42 66.22
CA LEU A 638 140.59 1.98 67.53
C LEU A 638 140.50 0.94 68.66
N ARG A 639 139.55 -0.01 68.60
CA ARG A 639 139.46 -1.11 69.56
C ARG A 639 140.59 -2.12 69.38
N GLU A 640 141.04 -2.38 68.15
CA GLU A 640 142.24 -3.18 67.89
C GLU A 640 143.51 -2.48 68.35
N GLU A 641 143.65 -1.17 68.13
CA GLU A 641 144.78 -0.38 68.66
C GLU A 641 144.77 -0.37 70.18
N TYR A 642 143.61 -0.17 70.81
CA TYR A 642 143.46 -0.28 72.27
C TYR A 642 143.79 -1.70 72.78
N ALA A 643 143.39 -2.75 72.05
CA ALA A 643 143.73 -4.13 72.41
C ALA A 643 145.23 -4.42 72.25
N LYS A 644 145.88 -3.89 71.21
CA LYS A 644 147.34 -3.97 71.03
C LYS A 644 148.05 -3.23 72.16
N LEU A 645 147.65 -2.00 72.45
CA LEU A 645 148.19 -1.19 73.55
C LEU A 645 147.92 -1.82 74.93
N GLN A 646 146.79 -2.52 75.12
CA GLN A 646 146.50 -3.28 76.33
C GLN A 646 147.37 -4.54 76.42
N THR A 647 147.65 -5.22 75.31
CA THR A 647 148.59 -6.36 75.28
C THR A 647 150.01 -5.89 75.57
N GLU A 648 150.47 -4.81 74.93
CA GLU A 648 151.76 -4.17 75.26
C GLU A 648 151.80 -3.75 76.74
N TYR A 649 150.77 -3.10 77.26
CA TYR A 649 150.69 -2.72 78.68
C TYR A 649 150.74 -3.94 79.62
N ASN A 650 150.13 -5.06 79.24
CA ASN A 650 150.20 -6.32 80.00
C ASN A 650 151.58 -6.98 79.88
N GLU A 651 152.23 -6.95 78.71
CA GLU A 651 153.61 -7.41 78.52
C GLU A 651 154.61 -6.57 79.33
N TRP A 652 154.38 -5.25 79.43
CA TRP A 652 155.15 -4.36 80.31
C TRP A 652 154.87 -4.64 81.79
N ILE A 653 153.71 -5.18 82.16
CA ILE A 653 153.43 -5.70 83.51
C ILE A 653 154.14 -7.04 83.74
N GLU A 654 154.10 -8.01 82.82
CA GLU A 654 154.87 -9.27 82.97
C GLU A 654 156.39 -9.01 83.03
N LEU A 655 156.90 -8.03 82.28
CA LEU A 655 158.29 -7.57 82.37
C LEU A 655 158.60 -6.89 83.71
N ALA A 656 157.65 -6.18 84.31
CA ALA A 656 157.80 -5.60 85.64
C ALA A 656 157.70 -6.65 86.77
N GLU A 657 156.91 -7.71 86.59
CA GLU A 657 156.78 -8.80 87.56
C GLU A 657 157.93 -9.82 87.47
N THR A 658 158.55 -10.00 86.31
CA THR A 658 159.69 -10.92 86.13
C THR A 658 161.03 -10.36 86.64
N ASP A 659 161.18 -9.04 86.80
CA ASP A 659 162.44 -8.40 87.25
C ASP A 659 162.40 -7.96 88.74
N SER A 660 161.54 -8.58 89.57
CA SER A 660 161.36 -8.27 91.00
C SER A 660 161.70 -9.44 91.94
N PRO A 661 162.97 -9.63 92.34
CA PRO A 661 163.39 -10.77 93.15
C PRO A 661 163.21 -10.57 94.67
N ALA A 662 162.82 -11.67 95.33
CA ALA A 662 162.96 -11.98 96.75
C ALA A 662 162.15 -11.19 97.80
N ARG A 663 161.02 -11.79 98.22
CA ARG A 663 160.91 -12.26 99.61
C ARG A 663 160.25 -13.63 99.71
#